data_AF-A0A2C5Z7F7-F1
#
_entry.id   AF-A0A2C5Z7F7-F1
#
_cell.length_a   1.000
_cell.length_b   1.000
_cell.length_c   1.000
_cell.angle_alpha   90.00
_cell.angle_beta   90.00
_cell.angle_gamma   90.00
#
_symmetry.space_group_name_H-M   'P 1'
#
loop_
_entity.id
_entity.type
_entity.pdbx_description
1 polymer ?
#
loop_
_entity_poly.entity_id
_entity_poly.type
_entity_poly.pdbx_seq_one_letter_code
_entity_poly.pdbx_strand_id
1 'polypeptide(L)'
;MDSSSLIPSYDTALCLIPPRTHPLWPAVQRIRSLRDKASARWPPHINVVYPFVPPAALPEASRLLLRLRLRPLAVNLTDVGSFARRRAGDSTVFLRPEETADISRIRTLVRHALGWPDEETAFQPHLTVAQGLGGCPETLMNEARSLTPFGLDVSCLYIMVRESSAGGGPGRMNLWARLHLDSGQEDSMLDYGLVSEPKETYHHQNDTWSPVTRPSQHVEQPDRLVLASYNVSTEPDQDSSRYAALVANILSVNATADVLVLHDVTESFLLYLSGSSDICARYPYSTHGLVRDSLQQGPLPSILALSRFPFTWIRVHWDEAHRSMAVLEFHTLQVQRGEPQKPLIVAALTLTPDSDDEALASRRCQLQRLLSHLTSKYPHHPLLIASHLNTNPSEDEIDLEADNEIHTIIRQADLKDVWLLSRLGPGESSSLATGLTPASELREGEEGATFDPSTNTLAAPAEARPRRYHRILTNANLALKPAAYNLFGRSLPAASPHWGVRCLFSRESGSDQPGPEAGMIPIHVCKAQQFIQATDGMKAALAVRGYLPTRSDEQQQWQAFNLLERVIGCQPTGTQLSIIPVGSFGLGVSTPSSHVDCLCVASMSPGVFFTMATQRLKSASTDDIAVLRRVRSASGTMLELQVQDIRFNLWYCTAPSIAASYPEVMKRPSSDPAFSLPPQTLANLKPLLDLSYLRRSIPDMAAFRLAHLLIRAWTESRGLHGSRFGFLGGFQITSLLVPVCKSLAMDCGIVRASDIVRTFFKHYAGFKWGEDMVYDPFYHKRLAYLRTSREPLCLLGWHGPRLNSAVYSLESRLPALLLGSERNLPIVGMRLWPDRLILQQTASQNPHHSGEYTGYYLIGLYQRGDSLSDQQPQDLSATTKPAATSQPSK
;
A
#
# COMPACT_ATOMS: atom_id res chain seq x y z
N MET A 1 -40.14 0.65 34.15
CA MET A 1 -38.94 0.76 33.29
C MET A 1 -39.26 -0.02 32.04
N ASP A 2 -39.54 0.70 30.95
CA ASP A 2 -40.04 0.14 29.70
C ASP A 2 -38.98 -0.75 29.06
N SER A 3 -39.18 -2.07 29.11
CA SER A 3 -38.37 -3.03 28.39
C SER A 3 -38.81 -3.05 26.94
N SER A 4 -38.05 -2.42 26.05
CA SER A 4 -38.16 -2.65 24.61
C SER A 4 -37.94 -4.15 24.36
N SER A 5 -39.00 -4.88 24.01
CA SER A 5 -38.90 -6.29 23.64
C SER A 5 -37.93 -6.43 22.47
N LEU A 6 -36.82 -7.14 22.66
CA LEU A 6 -35.85 -7.39 21.60
C LEU A 6 -36.53 -8.27 20.54
N ILE A 7 -36.49 -7.90 19.27
CA ILE A 7 -37.15 -8.71 18.21
C ILE A 7 -36.24 -9.90 17.87
N PRO A 8 -36.73 -11.14 17.66
CA PRO A 8 -35.87 -12.26 17.27
C PRO A 8 -35.22 -12.11 15.87
N SER A 9 -33.97 -12.55 15.69
CA SER A 9 -33.24 -12.59 14.41
C SER A 9 -32.59 -13.96 14.14
N TYR A 10 -32.65 -14.41 12.89
CA TYR A 10 -31.99 -15.63 12.40
C TYR A 10 -30.47 -15.46 12.16
N ASP A 11 -29.97 -14.24 12.33
CA ASP A 11 -28.55 -13.93 12.22
C ASP A 11 -27.77 -14.26 13.49
N THR A 12 -28.44 -14.68 14.56
CA THR A 12 -27.75 -15.07 15.79
C THR A 12 -28.40 -16.31 16.41
N ALA A 13 -27.63 -17.00 17.23
CA ALA A 13 -28.08 -18.16 17.98
C ALA A 13 -27.42 -18.23 19.36
N LEU A 14 -28.13 -18.75 20.34
CA LEU A 14 -27.58 -19.17 21.64
C LEU A 14 -27.53 -20.69 21.67
N CYS A 15 -26.35 -21.27 21.84
CA CYS A 15 -26.09 -22.69 21.68
C CYS A 15 -25.23 -23.28 22.80
N LEU A 16 -25.28 -24.61 22.93
CA LEU A 16 -24.28 -25.43 23.61
C LEU A 16 -23.33 -25.99 22.57
N ILE A 17 -22.02 -25.92 22.81
CA ILE A 17 -20.99 -26.38 21.88
C ILE A 17 -20.05 -27.31 22.67
N PRO A 18 -19.83 -28.57 22.22
CA PRO A 18 -18.87 -29.45 22.88
C PRO A 18 -17.45 -28.86 22.76
N PRO A 19 -16.60 -28.95 23.80
CA PRO A 19 -15.22 -28.46 23.71
C PRO A 19 -14.42 -29.16 22.59
N ARG A 20 -13.44 -28.47 21.97
CA ARG A 20 -12.62 -29.10 20.91
C ARG A 20 -11.71 -30.22 21.41
N THR A 21 -11.25 -30.11 22.66
CA THR A 21 -10.46 -31.14 23.35
C THR A 21 -11.29 -32.39 23.65
N HIS A 22 -12.61 -32.29 23.49
CA HIS A 22 -13.54 -33.34 23.81
C HIS A 22 -13.55 -34.41 22.68
N PRO A 23 -13.37 -35.71 22.96
CA PRO A 23 -13.33 -36.79 21.93
C PRO A 23 -14.54 -36.84 20.98
N LEU A 24 -15.71 -36.41 21.45
CA LEU A 24 -16.94 -36.29 20.64
C LEU A 24 -16.77 -35.31 19.46
N TRP A 25 -15.99 -34.24 19.62
CA TRP A 25 -15.83 -33.21 18.59
C TRP A 25 -15.27 -33.76 17.27
N PRO A 26 -14.07 -34.37 17.23
CA PRO A 26 -13.54 -34.92 15.98
C PRO A 26 -14.38 -36.08 15.44
N ALA A 27 -15.03 -36.87 16.31
CA ALA A 27 -15.88 -38.00 15.90
C ALA A 27 -17.16 -37.54 15.20
N VAL A 28 -17.88 -36.57 15.78
CA VAL A 28 -19.07 -35.96 15.18
C VAL A 28 -18.70 -35.20 13.90
N GLN A 29 -17.61 -34.43 13.93
CA GLN A 29 -17.23 -33.60 12.80
C GLN A 29 -16.83 -34.44 11.58
N ARG A 30 -16.23 -35.62 11.77
CA ARG A 30 -15.94 -36.58 10.70
C ARG A 30 -17.19 -37.01 9.93
N ILE A 31 -18.30 -37.25 10.62
CA ILE A 31 -19.56 -37.63 9.98
C ILE A 31 -20.21 -36.40 9.33
N ARG A 32 -20.24 -35.27 10.06
CA ARG A 32 -20.81 -34.00 9.58
C ARG A 32 -20.12 -33.50 8.31
N SER A 33 -18.79 -33.56 8.20
CA SER A 33 -18.05 -33.07 7.02
C SER A 33 -18.41 -33.83 5.74
N LEU A 34 -18.81 -35.10 5.86
CA LEU A 34 -19.19 -35.94 4.72
C LEU A 34 -20.68 -35.85 4.38
N ARG A 35 -21.54 -35.60 5.37
CA ARG A 35 -22.99 -35.84 5.28
C ARG A 35 -23.88 -34.70 5.80
N ASP A 36 -23.35 -33.60 6.30
CA ASP A 36 -24.13 -32.44 6.74
C ASP A 36 -23.73 -31.20 5.93
N LYS A 37 -24.68 -30.67 5.14
CA LYS A 37 -24.50 -29.44 4.35
C LYS A 37 -24.30 -28.20 5.24
N ALA A 38 -24.61 -28.29 6.54
CA ALA A 38 -24.34 -27.23 7.50
C ALA A 38 -22.98 -27.37 8.19
N SER A 39 -22.21 -28.44 7.97
CA SER A 39 -20.95 -28.71 8.68
C SER A 39 -19.86 -27.66 8.49
N ALA A 40 -19.80 -27.04 7.31
CA ALA A 40 -18.88 -25.93 7.02
C ALA A 40 -19.35 -24.58 7.60
N ARG A 41 -20.67 -24.45 7.86
CA ARG A 41 -21.31 -23.19 8.29
C ARG A 41 -21.58 -23.14 9.79
N TRP A 42 -21.71 -24.30 10.43
CA TRP A 42 -22.03 -24.46 11.83
C TRP A 42 -21.12 -25.51 12.47
N PRO A 43 -20.59 -25.24 13.69
CA PRO A 43 -19.93 -26.26 14.48
C PRO A 43 -20.92 -27.36 14.89
N PRO A 44 -20.46 -28.47 15.43
CA PRO A 44 -21.28 -29.31 16.30
C PRO A 44 -21.89 -28.46 17.41
N HIS A 45 -23.22 -28.41 17.50
CA HIS A 45 -23.91 -27.58 18.49
C HIS A 45 -25.30 -28.14 18.83
N ILE A 46 -25.83 -27.74 19.98
CA ILE A 46 -27.23 -27.91 20.40
C ILE A 46 -27.82 -26.51 20.56
N ASN A 47 -28.91 -26.21 19.86
CA ASN A 47 -29.57 -24.91 19.98
C ASN A 47 -30.33 -24.78 21.31
N VAL A 48 -30.06 -23.72 22.05
CA VAL A 48 -30.81 -23.33 23.27
C VAL A 48 -31.88 -22.31 22.89
N VAL A 49 -31.50 -21.25 22.17
CA VAL A 49 -32.44 -20.25 21.62
C VAL A 49 -32.01 -19.90 20.20
N TYR A 50 -32.87 -20.21 19.24
CA TYR A 50 -32.70 -19.87 17.83
C TYR A 50 -34.10 -19.73 17.20
N PRO A 51 -34.39 -18.64 16.46
CA PRO A 51 -33.60 -17.40 16.32
C PRO A 51 -33.33 -16.71 17.68
N PHE A 52 -32.23 -15.97 17.79
CA PHE A 52 -31.85 -15.21 19.00
C PHE A 52 -32.05 -13.70 18.78
N VAL A 53 -31.18 -12.77 19.23
CA VAL A 53 -31.40 -11.31 19.07
C VAL A 53 -30.57 -10.71 17.91
N PRO A 54 -30.96 -9.59 17.29
CA PRO A 54 -30.19 -8.93 16.24
C PRO A 54 -28.73 -8.69 16.66
N PRO A 55 -27.76 -8.73 15.72
CA PRO A 55 -26.34 -8.52 16.05
C PRO A 55 -26.06 -7.24 16.84
N ALA A 56 -26.79 -6.15 16.55
CA ALA A 56 -26.68 -4.88 17.27
C ALA A 56 -27.12 -4.95 18.74
N ALA A 57 -27.97 -5.91 19.11
CA ALA A 57 -28.51 -6.10 20.46
C ALA A 57 -27.72 -7.13 21.29
N LEU A 58 -26.70 -7.78 20.72
CA LEU A 58 -25.89 -8.78 21.41
C LEU A 58 -25.22 -8.27 22.70
N PRO A 59 -24.65 -7.03 22.75
CA PRO A 59 -24.07 -6.52 24.00
C PRO A 59 -25.09 -6.37 25.13
N GLU A 60 -26.32 -5.99 24.81
CA GLU A 60 -27.39 -5.85 25.80
C GLU A 60 -27.91 -7.23 26.25
N ALA A 61 -28.18 -8.12 25.31
CA ALA A 61 -28.61 -9.49 25.60
C ALA A 61 -27.58 -10.24 26.45
N SER A 62 -26.29 -10.13 26.12
CA SER A 62 -25.23 -10.77 26.90
C SER A 62 -25.22 -10.31 28.37
N ARG A 63 -25.34 -9.00 28.61
CA ARG A 63 -25.44 -8.43 29.97
C ARG A 63 -26.66 -8.95 30.73
N LEU A 64 -27.81 -9.13 30.05
CA LEU A 64 -29.01 -9.71 30.67
C LEU A 64 -28.77 -11.17 31.06
N LEU A 65 -28.11 -11.95 30.19
CA LEU A 65 -27.80 -13.36 30.44
C LEU A 65 -26.84 -13.55 31.62
N LEU A 66 -25.81 -12.72 31.74
CA LEU A 66 -24.87 -12.79 32.88
C LEU A 66 -25.56 -12.53 34.23
N ARG A 67 -26.64 -11.72 34.24
CA ARG A 67 -27.43 -11.46 35.45
C ARG A 67 -28.27 -12.66 35.90
N LEU A 68 -28.56 -13.62 35.03
CA LEU A 68 -29.36 -14.79 35.35
C LEU A 68 -28.65 -15.80 36.26
N ARG A 69 -27.31 -15.75 36.37
CA ARG A 69 -26.49 -16.66 37.19
C ARG A 69 -26.90 -18.13 37.03
N LEU A 70 -26.94 -18.56 35.78
CA LEU A 70 -27.27 -19.94 35.41
C LEU A 70 -26.20 -20.90 35.94
N ARG A 71 -26.59 -22.11 36.34
CA ARG A 71 -25.65 -23.13 36.86
C ARG A 71 -25.15 -24.05 35.74
N PRO A 72 -23.94 -24.61 35.84
CA PRO A 72 -23.49 -25.69 34.96
C PRO A 72 -24.44 -26.88 34.99
N LEU A 73 -24.46 -27.64 33.90
CA LEU A 73 -25.24 -28.86 33.80
C LEU A 73 -24.50 -29.93 33.00
N ALA A 74 -24.84 -31.19 33.21
CA ALA A 74 -24.35 -32.31 32.43
C ALA A 74 -25.41 -32.73 31.39
N VAL A 75 -25.02 -32.85 30.12
CA VAL A 75 -25.89 -33.28 29.03
C VAL A 75 -25.45 -34.64 28.53
N ASN A 76 -26.23 -35.68 28.80
CA ASN A 76 -25.96 -37.02 28.28
C ASN A 76 -26.72 -37.25 26.97
N LEU A 77 -25.99 -37.48 25.88
CA LEU A 77 -26.54 -37.87 24.58
C LEU A 77 -26.57 -39.40 24.51
N THR A 78 -27.75 -39.99 24.69
CA THR A 78 -27.91 -41.46 24.81
C THR A 78 -28.71 -42.09 23.69
N ASP A 79 -29.47 -41.29 22.93
CA ASP A 79 -30.37 -41.77 21.89
C ASP A 79 -30.12 -41.08 20.55
N VAL A 80 -30.48 -41.75 19.46
CA VAL A 80 -30.35 -41.26 18.09
C VAL A 80 -31.74 -41.15 17.48
N GLY A 81 -32.10 -39.94 17.05
CA GLY A 81 -33.37 -39.66 16.40
C GLY A 81 -33.21 -39.28 14.93
N SER A 82 -34.32 -39.36 14.20
CA SER A 82 -34.43 -38.76 12.87
C SER A 82 -35.78 -38.08 12.67
N PHE A 83 -35.81 -37.02 11.87
CA PHE A 83 -37.05 -36.40 11.39
C PHE A 83 -36.94 -36.01 9.92
N ALA A 84 -38.08 -36.03 9.23
CA ALA A 84 -38.19 -35.61 7.83
C ALA A 84 -38.41 -34.08 7.74
N ARG A 85 -37.76 -33.42 6.78
CA ARG A 85 -37.92 -31.98 6.53
C ARG A 85 -39.16 -31.73 5.65
N ARG A 86 -39.99 -30.74 5.99
CA ARG A 86 -41.31 -30.50 5.35
C ARG A 86 -41.30 -30.11 3.85
N ARG A 87 -40.16 -29.74 3.24
CA ARG A 87 -40.12 -29.16 1.88
C ARG A 87 -39.18 -29.84 0.88
N ALA A 88 -38.38 -30.78 1.32
CA ALA A 88 -37.53 -31.62 0.49
C ALA A 88 -37.49 -32.97 1.20
N GLY A 89 -37.52 -34.11 0.50
CA GLY A 89 -37.50 -35.46 1.08
C GLY A 89 -36.22 -35.82 1.85
N ASP A 90 -35.61 -34.84 2.52
CA ASP A 90 -34.41 -34.90 3.32
C ASP A 90 -34.75 -35.35 4.75
N SER A 91 -33.99 -36.29 5.26
CA SER A 91 -34.01 -36.70 6.66
C SER A 91 -32.80 -36.10 7.40
N THR A 92 -33.02 -35.64 8.63
CA THR A 92 -31.95 -35.18 9.53
C THR A 92 -31.75 -36.22 10.62
N VAL A 93 -30.51 -36.64 10.84
CA VAL A 93 -30.09 -37.54 11.92
C VAL A 93 -29.43 -36.73 13.01
N PHE A 94 -29.83 -36.97 14.25
CA PHE A 94 -29.36 -36.20 15.40
C PHE A 94 -29.20 -37.06 16.65
N LEU A 95 -28.32 -36.61 17.54
CA LEU A 95 -28.19 -37.15 18.90
C LEU A 95 -29.13 -36.39 19.83
N ARG A 96 -29.84 -37.13 20.68
CA ARG A 96 -30.83 -36.60 21.62
C ARG A 96 -30.30 -36.65 23.06
N PRO A 97 -30.43 -35.56 23.83
CA PRO A 97 -30.21 -35.58 25.28
C PRO A 97 -31.22 -36.50 25.98
N GLU A 98 -30.73 -37.31 26.93
CA GLU A 98 -31.54 -38.16 27.80
C GLU A 98 -32.50 -37.33 28.65
N GLU A 99 -31.96 -36.29 29.30
CA GLU A 99 -32.71 -35.34 30.11
C GLU A 99 -32.70 -33.97 29.45
N THR A 100 -33.90 -33.42 29.19
CA THR A 100 -34.06 -32.12 28.53
C THR A 100 -34.55 -31.01 29.48
N ALA A 101 -34.86 -31.35 30.73
CA ALA A 101 -35.47 -30.45 31.71
C ALA A 101 -34.58 -29.22 31.99
N ASP A 102 -33.28 -29.42 32.21
CA ASP A 102 -32.35 -28.33 32.53
C ASP A 102 -32.10 -27.41 31.33
N ILE A 103 -31.95 -27.96 30.12
CA ILE A 103 -31.81 -27.15 28.91
C ILE A 103 -33.09 -26.35 28.64
N SER A 104 -34.26 -26.97 28.85
CA SER A 104 -35.56 -26.31 28.72
C SER A 104 -35.76 -25.19 29.76
N ARG A 105 -35.28 -25.41 30.98
CA ARG A 105 -35.28 -24.40 32.05
C ARG A 105 -34.39 -23.21 31.68
N ILE A 106 -33.18 -23.46 31.17
CA ILE A 106 -32.30 -22.38 30.68
C ILE A 106 -32.98 -21.61 29.56
N ARG A 107 -33.53 -22.30 28.55
CA ARG A 107 -34.27 -21.65 27.45
C ARG A 107 -35.39 -20.74 27.98
N THR A 108 -36.18 -21.21 28.94
CA THR A 108 -37.29 -20.44 29.54
C THR A 108 -36.77 -19.19 30.24
N LEU A 109 -35.74 -19.31 31.08
CA LEU A 109 -35.12 -18.17 31.78
C LEU A 109 -34.55 -17.14 30.81
N VAL A 110 -33.86 -17.59 29.75
CA VAL A 110 -33.32 -16.73 28.70
C VAL A 110 -34.44 -15.98 28.00
N ARG A 111 -35.50 -16.67 27.56
CA ARG A 111 -36.63 -16.05 26.84
C ARG A 111 -37.34 -15.01 27.70
N HIS A 112 -37.58 -15.32 28.97
CA HIS A 112 -38.18 -14.37 29.91
C HIS A 112 -37.29 -13.14 30.14
N ALA A 113 -35.97 -13.32 30.24
CA ALA A 113 -35.02 -12.20 30.38
C ALA A 113 -34.99 -11.27 29.15
N LEU A 114 -35.30 -11.80 27.96
CA LEU A 114 -35.40 -11.05 26.71
C LEU A 114 -36.80 -10.43 26.50
N GLY A 115 -37.74 -10.67 27.41
CA GLY A 115 -39.13 -10.21 27.31
C GLY A 115 -39.95 -10.95 26.26
N TRP A 116 -39.61 -12.22 25.97
CA TRP A 116 -40.32 -13.05 24.99
C TRP A 116 -41.38 -13.93 25.65
N PRO A 117 -42.53 -14.16 24.99
CA PRO A 117 -43.55 -15.08 25.49
C PRO A 117 -43.05 -16.53 25.47
N ASP A 118 -43.67 -17.36 26.30
CA ASP A 118 -43.46 -18.81 26.25
C ASP A 118 -43.99 -19.38 24.92
N GLU A 119 -43.31 -20.40 24.39
CA GLU A 119 -43.70 -21.06 23.15
C GLU A 119 -44.73 -22.17 23.41
N GLU A 120 -45.76 -22.27 22.55
CA GLU A 120 -46.72 -23.37 22.57
C GLU A 120 -46.14 -24.68 22.00
N THR A 121 -45.03 -24.60 21.24
CA THR A 121 -44.39 -25.76 20.62
C THR A 121 -43.36 -26.42 21.53
N ALA A 122 -43.41 -27.75 21.63
CA ALA A 122 -42.45 -28.51 22.43
C ALA A 122 -41.00 -28.32 21.93
N PHE A 123 -40.14 -27.78 22.80
CA PHE A 123 -38.71 -27.62 22.56
C PHE A 123 -38.00 -28.99 22.56
N GLN A 124 -37.30 -29.30 21.48
CA GLN A 124 -36.54 -30.55 21.33
C GLN A 124 -35.06 -30.24 21.10
N PRO A 125 -34.24 -30.14 22.16
CA PRO A 125 -32.81 -29.96 22.00
C PRO A 125 -32.20 -31.19 21.34
N HIS A 126 -31.35 -30.98 20.33
CA HIS A 126 -30.68 -32.06 19.61
C HIS A 126 -29.36 -31.57 19.01
N LEU A 127 -28.44 -32.50 18.79
CA LEU A 127 -27.18 -32.27 18.07
C LEU A 127 -27.26 -32.95 16.70
N THR A 128 -27.32 -32.17 15.62
CA THR A 128 -27.37 -32.71 14.26
C THR A 128 -26.04 -33.35 13.87
N VAL A 129 -26.09 -34.54 13.27
CA VAL A 129 -24.89 -35.28 12.83
C VAL A 129 -24.85 -35.45 11.31
N ALA A 130 -26.00 -35.61 10.66
CA ALA A 130 -26.07 -35.82 9.21
C ALA A 130 -27.41 -35.37 8.60
N GLN A 131 -27.41 -35.10 7.30
CA GLN A 131 -28.57 -34.75 6.47
C GLN A 131 -28.52 -35.52 5.14
N GLY A 132 -29.60 -36.19 4.73
CA GLY A 132 -29.60 -37.01 3.51
C GLY A 132 -30.92 -37.02 2.75
N LEU A 133 -30.84 -37.06 1.42
CA LEU A 133 -31.96 -37.22 0.49
C LEU A 133 -32.50 -38.66 0.53
N GLY A 134 -33.83 -38.84 0.67
CA GLY A 134 -34.49 -40.13 0.45
C GLY A 134 -34.66 -41.04 1.67
N GLY A 135 -34.81 -40.47 2.86
CA GLY A 135 -34.93 -41.24 4.12
C GLY A 135 -33.58 -41.53 4.77
N CYS A 136 -33.60 -42.15 5.95
CA CYS A 136 -32.39 -42.38 6.75
C CYS A 136 -31.92 -43.83 6.62
N PRO A 137 -30.79 -44.13 5.93
CA PRO A 137 -30.24 -45.48 5.86
C PRO A 137 -29.90 -46.01 7.26
N GLU A 138 -30.15 -47.30 7.52
CA GLU A 138 -29.80 -47.92 8.82
C GLU A 138 -28.31 -47.82 9.14
N THR A 139 -27.45 -47.83 8.12
CA THR A 139 -26.01 -47.67 8.27
C THR A 139 -25.64 -46.33 8.91
N LEU A 140 -26.32 -45.24 8.53
CA LEU A 140 -26.11 -43.91 9.09
C LEU A 140 -26.63 -43.80 10.53
N MET A 141 -27.75 -44.46 10.84
CA MET A 141 -28.24 -44.58 12.22
C MET A 141 -27.25 -45.34 13.10
N ASN A 142 -26.65 -46.41 12.59
CA ASN A 142 -25.66 -47.20 13.33
C ASN A 142 -24.35 -46.44 13.54
N GLU A 143 -23.88 -45.68 12.53
CA GLU A 143 -22.75 -44.77 12.68
C GLU A 143 -23.03 -43.68 13.74
N ALA A 144 -24.21 -43.07 13.73
CA ALA A 144 -24.60 -42.11 14.77
C ALA A 144 -24.72 -42.75 16.15
N ARG A 145 -25.25 -43.98 16.26
CA ARG A 145 -25.32 -44.74 17.53
C ARG A 145 -23.95 -45.06 18.10
N SER A 146 -22.94 -45.24 17.25
CA SER A 146 -21.55 -45.46 17.70
C SER A 146 -20.96 -44.25 18.44
N LEU A 147 -21.58 -43.07 18.33
CA LEU A 147 -21.21 -41.85 19.07
C LEU A 147 -21.87 -41.77 20.46
N THR A 148 -22.77 -42.69 20.80
CA THR A 148 -23.54 -42.72 22.07
C THR A 148 -23.24 -43.98 22.89
N PRO A 149 -23.35 -43.96 24.23
CA PRO A 149 -23.72 -42.83 25.07
C PRO A 149 -22.53 -41.87 25.26
N PHE A 150 -22.82 -40.57 25.36
CA PHE A 150 -21.77 -39.57 25.58
C PHE A 150 -22.24 -38.42 26.49
N GLY A 151 -21.47 -38.11 27.54
CA GLY A 151 -21.78 -37.06 28.52
C GLY A 151 -20.98 -35.78 28.31
N LEU A 152 -21.67 -34.65 28.15
CA LEU A 152 -21.09 -33.32 27.98
C LEU A 152 -21.25 -32.49 29.26
N ASP A 153 -20.14 -32.14 29.90
CA ASP A 153 -20.13 -31.15 30.98
C ASP A 153 -20.23 -29.74 30.38
N VAL A 154 -21.38 -29.10 30.56
CA VAL A 154 -21.67 -27.76 30.06
C VAL A 154 -21.39 -26.76 31.16
N SER A 155 -20.21 -26.14 31.09
CA SER A 155 -19.83 -25.00 31.92
C SER A 155 -20.09 -23.64 31.25
N CYS A 156 -20.47 -23.62 29.97
CA CYS A 156 -20.65 -22.37 29.23
C CYS A 156 -21.79 -22.40 28.20
N LEU A 157 -22.38 -21.22 27.95
CA LEU A 157 -23.24 -20.94 26.80
C LEU A 157 -22.47 -20.18 25.72
N TYR A 158 -22.81 -20.41 24.46
CA TYR A 158 -22.13 -19.80 23.32
C TYR A 158 -23.12 -18.96 22.51
N ILE A 159 -22.77 -17.70 22.27
CA ILE A 159 -23.51 -16.81 21.37
C ILE A 159 -22.84 -16.87 20.01
N MET A 160 -23.59 -17.20 18.97
CA MET A 160 -23.14 -17.25 17.59
C MET A 160 -23.78 -16.12 16.76
N VAL A 161 -23.02 -15.57 15.82
CA VAL A 161 -23.46 -14.52 14.87
C VAL A 161 -23.15 -14.94 13.44
N ARG A 162 -24.11 -14.70 12.54
CA ARG A 162 -24.03 -14.98 11.12
C ARG A 162 -23.20 -13.91 10.42
N GLU A 163 -22.28 -14.33 9.57
CA GLU A 163 -21.53 -13.45 8.68
C GLU A 163 -22.46 -12.87 7.61
N SER A 164 -22.41 -11.54 7.41
CA SER A 164 -23.25 -10.84 6.44
C SER A 164 -22.73 -11.07 5.02
N SER A 165 -23.37 -11.94 4.24
CA SER A 165 -23.09 -12.14 2.82
C SER A 165 -23.78 -11.05 1.97
N ALA A 166 -23.03 -10.34 1.11
CA ALA A 166 -23.60 -9.34 0.20
C ALA A 166 -24.59 -9.93 -0.83
N GLY A 167 -24.58 -11.25 -1.04
CA GLY A 167 -25.41 -11.97 -2.04
C GLY A 167 -26.67 -12.66 -1.51
N GLY A 168 -27.10 -12.41 -0.26
CA GLY A 168 -28.34 -13.00 0.30
C GLY A 168 -28.31 -14.52 0.53
N GLY A 169 -27.13 -15.15 0.46
CA GLY A 169 -26.93 -16.56 0.77
C GLY A 169 -26.91 -16.85 2.28
N PRO A 170 -27.06 -18.12 2.71
CA PRO A 170 -27.00 -18.49 4.12
C PRO A 170 -25.55 -18.49 4.63
N GLY A 171 -25.09 -17.35 5.17
CA GLY A 171 -23.74 -17.13 5.70
C GLY A 171 -23.34 -18.03 6.89
N ARG A 172 -22.01 -18.14 7.13
CA ARG A 172 -21.38 -18.93 8.20
C ARG A 172 -21.67 -18.34 9.58
N MET A 173 -21.83 -19.19 10.59
CA MET A 173 -21.97 -18.77 11.98
C MET A 173 -20.62 -18.75 12.68
N ASN A 174 -20.26 -17.60 13.22
CA ASN A 174 -19.04 -17.36 13.99
C ASN A 174 -19.38 -17.20 15.47
N LEU A 175 -18.47 -17.63 16.36
CA LEU A 175 -18.62 -17.36 17.79
C LEU A 175 -18.49 -15.85 18.05
N TRP A 176 -19.40 -15.30 18.85
CA TRP A 176 -19.40 -13.90 19.29
C TRP A 176 -18.97 -13.76 20.75
N ALA A 177 -19.50 -14.62 21.63
CA ALA A 177 -19.08 -14.65 23.04
C ALA A 177 -19.32 -16.03 23.69
N ARG A 178 -18.54 -16.30 24.73
CA ARG A 178 -18.70 -17.44 25.63
C ARG A 178 -19.09 -16.95 27.02
N LEU A 179 -20.21 -17.44 27.53
CA LEU A 179 -20.74 -17.08 28.84
C LEU A 179 -20.47 -18.22 29.82
N HIS A 180 -19.64 -17.98 30.83
CA HIS A 180 -19.33 -18.97 31.86
C HIS A 180 -20.45 -19.04 32.89
N LEU A 181 -20.99 -20.24 33.10
CA LEU A 181 -22.06 -20.51 34.05
C LEU A 181 -21.55 -20.42 35.50
N ASP A 182 -20.30 -20.79 35.75
CA ASP A 182 -19.70 -20.80 37.10
C ASP A 182 -19.32 -19.42 37.63
N SER A 183 -18.68 -18.61 36.80
CA SER A 183 -18.08 -17.34 37.22
C SER A 183 -18.94 -16.11 36.89
N GLY A 184 -19.97 -16.26 36.05
CA GLY A 184 -20.73 -15.14 35.51
C GLY A 184 -19.87 -14.16 34.71
N GLN A 185 -18.76 -14.65 34.15
CA GLN A 185 -17.88 -13.88 33.27
C GLN A 185 -18.23 -14.14 31.80
N GLU A 186 -18.09 -13.10 30.98
CA GLU A 186 -18.16 -13.19 29.53
C GLU A 186 -16.75 -13.10 28.98
N ASP A 187 -16.34 -14.13 28.24
CA ASP A 187 -15.22 -14.01 27.33
C ASP A 187 -15.80 -13.54 26.00
N SER A 188 -15.66 -12.24 25.72
CA SER A 188 -15.90 -11.67 24.40
C SER A 188 -14.85 -12.26 23.46
N MET A 189 -15.18 -13.38 22.84
CA MET A 189 -14.30 -14.07 21.91
C MET A 189 -14.96 -14.18 20.55
N LEU A 190 -14.32 -13.57 19.55
CA LEU A 190 -14.53 -13.88 18.13
C LEU A 190 -13.91 -15.26 17.75
N ASP A 191 -13.80 -16.18 18.73
CA ASP A 191 -13.02 -17.41 18.69
C ASP A 191 -13.78 -18.56 18.03
N TYR A 192 -13.34 -18.90 16.84
CA TYR A 192 -12.70 -20.20 16.75
C TYR A 192 -11.21 -19.93 16.99
N GLY A 193 -10.75 -20.20 18.22
CA GLY A 193 -9.42 -19.82 18.68
C GLY A 193 -8.31 -20.36 17.80
N LEU A 194 -7.38 -19.49 17.46
CA LEU A 194 -6.13 -19.84 16.81
C LEU A 194 -5.39 -20.89 17.65
N VAL A 195 -5.20 -22.08 17.09
CA VAL A 195 -4.41 -23.15 17.72
C VAL A 195 -2.94 -22.79 17.55
N SER A 196 -2.22 -22.71 18.67
CA SER A 196 -0.77 -22.50 18.68
C SER A 196 -0.05 -23.81 19.03
N GLU A 197 0.76 -24.31 18.11
CA GLU A 197 1.55 -25.53 18.29
C GLU A 197 3.05 -25.20 18.27
N PRO A 198 3.81 -25.46 19.34
CA PRO A 198 5.26 -25.40 19.28
C PRO A 198 5.80 -26.46 18.33
N LYS A 199 6.82 -26.10 17.55
CA LYS A 199 7.47 -26.99 16.59
C LYS A 199 8.98 -26.98 16.80
N GLU A 200 9.64 -28.03 16.32
CA GLU A 200 11.09 -28.16 16.39
C GLU A 200 11.77 -27.26 15.36
N THR A 201 12.88 -26.64 15.76
CA THR A 201 13.80 -25.96 14.83
C THR A 201 14.88 -26.94 14.42
N TYR A 202 15.28 -26.94 13.15
CA TYR A 202 16.33 -27.80 12.63
C TYR A 202 17.60 -27.00 12.35
N HIS A 203 18.75 -27.62 12.61
CA HIS A 203 20.07 -27.07 12.35
C HIS A 203 20.86 -27.98 11.41
N HIS A 204 21.50 -27.39 10.42
CA HIS A 204 22.34 -28.07 9.44
C HIS A 204 23.79 -28.14 9.93
N GLN A 205 24.28 -29.35 10.16
CA GLN A 205 25.69 -29.61 10.50
C GLN A 205 26.15 -30.91 9.85
N ASN A 206 27.37 -30.90 9.29
CA ASN A 206 27.98 -32.07 8.64
C ASN A 206 27.06 -32.73 7.58
N ASP A 207 26.47 -31.93 6.68
CA ASP A 207 25.53 -32.38 5.64
C ASP A 207 24.27 -33.10 6.15
N THR A 208 23.90 -32.86 7.42
CA THR A 208 22.70 -33.43 8.04
C THR A 208 21.90 -32.38 8.79
N TRP A 209 20.57 -32.45 8.66
CA TRP A 209 19.65 -31.63 9.44
C TRP A 209 19.22 -32.40 10.69
N SER A 210 19.39 -31.78 11.86
CA SER A 210 19.00 -32.37 13.14
C SER A 210 18.20 -31.37 13.98
N PRO A 211 17.25 -31.83 14.82
CA PRO A 211 16.48 -30.94 15.68
C PRO A 211 17.38 -30.29 16.74
N VAL A 212 17.17 -28.99 16.98
CA VAL A 212 17.93 -28.20 17.95
C VAL A 212 17.43 -28.50 19.36
N THR A 213 18.20 -29.27 20.13
CA THR A 213 17.87 -29.61 21.52
C THR A 213 18.24 -28.53 22.56
N ARG A 214 19.14 -27.59 22.25
CA ARG A 214 19.52 -26.48 23.14
C ARG A 214 19.70 -25.18 22.35
N PRO A 215 18.98 -24.09 22.67
CA PRO A 215 19.23 -22.80 22.05
C PRO A 215 20.62 -22.29 22.44
N SER A 216 21.31 -21.64 21.49
CA SER A 216 22.60 -20.99 21.75
C SER A 216 22.42 -19.90 22.83
N GLN A 217 23.42 -19.77 23.71
CA GLN A 217 23.44 -18.74 24.76
C GLN A 217 24.13 -17.45 24.32
N HIS A 218 24.67 -17.40 23.10
CA HIS A 218 25.38 -16.23 22.62
C HIS A 218 24.39 -15.17 22.17
N VAL A 219 24.32 -14.08 22.93
CA VAL A 219 23.50 -12.92 22.59
C VAL A 219 24.29 -11.99 21.67
N GLU A 220 23.69 -11.62 20.55
CA GLU A 220 24.23 -10.68 19.59
C GLU A 220 23.34 -9.44 19.50
N GLN A 221 23.98 -8.28 19.41
CA GLN A 221 23.32 -6.99 19.19
C GLN A 221 23.71 -6.48 17.80
N PRO A 222 23.03 -6.94 16.73
CA PRO A 222 23.43 -6.58 15.39
C PRO A 222 23.17 -5.09 15.11
N ASP A 223 24.12 -4.45 14.42
CA ASP A 223 23.94 -3.10 13.85
C ASP A 223 23.11 -3.11 12.56
N ARG A 224 23.03 -4.28 11.91
CA ARG A 224 22.28 -4.50 10.67
C ARG A 224 21.53 -5.83 10.73
N LEU A 225 20.31 -5.85 10.21
CA LEU A 225 19.52 -7.06 10.07
C LEU A 225 18.81 -7.03 8.72
N VAL A 226 18.83 -8.14 7.99
CA VAL A 226 18.20 -8.25 6.68
C VAL A 226 17.11 -9.32 6.69
N LEU A 227 15.88 -8.92 6.32
CA LEU A 227 14.74 -9.81 6.14
C LEU A 227 14.33 -9.84 4.67
N ALA A 228 14.13 -11.04 4.12
CA ALA A 228 13.59 -11.24 2.78
C ALA A 228 12.34 -12.15 2.82
N SER A 229 11.40 -11.89 1.91
CA SER A 229 10.19 -12.67 1.70
C SER A 229 10.01 -12.97 0.20
N TYR A 230 9.71 -14.21 -0.14
CA TYR A 230 9.54 -14.63 -1.54
C TYR A 230 8.50 -15.74 -1.67
N ASN A 231 7.55 -15.57 -2.59
CA ASN A 231 6.64 -16.65 -2.97
C ASN A 231 7.26 -17.46 -4.11
N VAL A 232 7.42 -18.76 -3.91
CA VAL A 232 8.01 -19.66 -4.91
C VAL A 232 6.96 -20.30 -5.83
N SER A 233 5.66 -20.23 -5.46
CA SER A 233 4.48 -20.68 -6.21
C SER A 233 4.74 -21.95 -7.02
N THR A 234 5.22 -22.98 -6.33
CA THR A 234 5.41 -24.30 -6.91
C THR A 234 4.08 -25.03 -6.81
N GLU A 235 3.32 -25.15 -7.89
CA GLU A 235 2.14 -26.02 -7.92
C GLU A 235 2.59 -27.49 -7.78
N PRO A 236 1.81 -28.36 -7.11
CA PRO A 236 2.20 -29.75 -6.85
C PRO A 236 2.44 -30.58 -8.14
N ASP A 237 1.86 -30.17 -9.27
CA ASP A 237 1.89 -30.90 -10.55
C ASP A 237 2.73 -30.24 -11.68
N GLN A 238 3.58 -29.24 -11.40
CA GLN A 238 4.42 -28.59 -12.43
C GLN A 238 5.94 -28.58 -12.19
N ASP A 239 6.66 -29.08 -13.20
CA ASP A 239 7.99 -28.76 -13.72
C ASP A 239 9.10 -28.34 -12.71
N SER A 240 9.90 -29.33 -12.27
CA SER A 240 11.17 -29.14 -11.53
C SER A 240 12.20 -28.27 -12.28
N SER A 241 11.95 -27.95 -13.56
CA SER A 241 12.77 -27.08 -14.41
C SER A 241 13.00 -25.70 -13.80
N ARG A 242 12.04 -25.17 -13.01
CA ARG A 242 12.13 -23.84 -12.38
C ARG A 242 12.94 -23.81 -11.09
N TYR A 243 13.22 -24.96 -10.46
CA TYR A 243 13.85 -25.00 -9.14
C TYR A 243 15.25 -24.39 -9.13
N ALA A 244 16.04 -24.65 -10.18
CA ALA A 244 17.37 -24.05 -10.33
C ALA A 244 17.29 -22.51 -10.41
N ALA A 245 16.30 -21.98 -11.14
CA ALA A 245 16.10 -20.54 -11.27
C ALA A 245 15.60 -19.90 -9.96
N LEU A 246 14.72 -20.58 -9.21
CA LEU A 246 14.29 -20.15 -7.87
C LEU A 246 15.47 -20.09 -6.89
N VAL A 247 16.33 -21.11 -6.90
CA VAL A 247 17.55 -21.14 -6.08
C VAL A 247 18.53 -20.04 -6.49
N ALA A 248 18.74 -19.82 -7.79
CA ALA A 248 19.57 -18.72 -8.28
C ALA A 248 19.03 -17.35 -7.82
N ASN A 249 17.70 -17.16 -7.82
CA ASN A 249 17.06 -15.95 -7.30
C ASN A 249 17.34 -15.77 -5.81
N ILE A 250 17.19 -16.82 -5.00
CA ILE A 250 17.45 -16.81 -3.55
C ILE A 250 18.94 -16.54 -3.24
N LEU A 251 19.84 -17.09 -4.05
CA LEU A 251 21.28 -16.94 -3.85
C LEU A 251 21.84 -15.61 -4.37
N SER A 252 21.07 -14.88 -5.18
CA SER A 252 21.47 -13.59 -5.75
C SER A 252 21.86 -12.55 -4.69
N VAL A 253 22.72 -11.60 -5.07
CA VAL A 253 23.15 -10.49 -4.19
C VAL A 253 21.95 -9.69 -3.69
N ASN A 254 20.95 -9.47 -4.56
CA ASN A 254 19.73 -8.74 -4.25
C ASN A 254 18.76 -9.50 -3.33
N ALA A 255 18.95 -10.81 -3.11
CA ALA A 255 18.14 -11.63 -2.20
C ALA A 255 18.85 -12.00 -0.90
N THR A 256 20.14 -11.62 -0.75
CA THR A 256 20.95 -12.00 0.41
C THR A 256 20.36 -11.43 1.70
N ALA A 257 19.97 -12.31 2.62
CA ALA A 257 19.31 -11.96 3.87
C ALA A 257 19.90 -12.71 5.07
N ASP A 258 19.54 -12.28 6.28
CA ASP A 258 19.83 -13.00 7.53
C ASP A 258 18.67 -13.91 7.93
N VAL A 259 17.44 -13.50 7.59
CA VAL A 259 16.22 -14.30 7.69
C VAL A 259 15.51 -14.26 6.33
N LEU A 260 15.21 -15.43 5.78
CA LEU A 260 14.50 -15.60 4.52
C LEU A 260 13.21 -16.38 4.77
N VAL A 261 12.08 -15.81 4.38
CA VAL A 261 10.76 -16.43 4.45
C VAL A 261 10.29 -16.79 3.04
N LEU A 262 10.06 -18.08 2.80
CA LEU A 262 9.50 -18.60 1.56
C LEU A 262 8.03 -18.97 1.77
N HIS A 263 7.19 -18.56 0.84
CA HIS A 263 5.74 -18.84 0.83
C HIS A 263 5.41 -19.83 -0.31
N ASP A 264 4.38 -20.63 -0.08
CA ASP A 264 3.84 -21.66 -1.00
C ASP A 264 4.90 -22.69 -1.44
N VAL A 265 5.66 -23.19 -0.45
CA VAL A 265 6.71 -24.19 -0.65
C VAL A 265 6.11 -25.59 -0.76
N THR A 266 6.42 -26.34 -1.83
CA THR A 266 6.06 -27.75 -1.93
C THR A 266 7.10 -28.67 -1.30
N GLU A 267 6.70 -29.91 -1.02
CA GLU A 267 7.61 -30.98 -0.58
C GLU A 267 8.76 -31.21 -1.57
N SER A 268 8.45 -31.29 -2.86
CA SER A 268 9.42 -31.50 -3.93
C SER A 268 10.46 -30.39 -3.99
N PHE A 269 10.05 -29.14 -3.83
CA PHE A 269 10.97 -28.02 -3.79
C PHE A 269 11.78 -27.98 -2.49
N LEU A 270 11.17 -28.32 -1.34
CA LEU A 270 11.85 -28.43 -0.05
C LEU A 270 13.00 -29.46 -0.10
N LEU A 271 12.77 -30.62 -0.72
CA LEU A 271 13.80 -31.64 -0.93
C LEU A 271 14.89 -31.17 -1.91
N TYR A 272 14.55 -30.36 -2.90
CA TYR A 272 15.54 -29.76 -3.79
C TYR A 272 16.44 -28.76 -3.06
N LEU A 273 15.85 -27.91 -2.19
CA LEU A 273 16.60 -26.95 -1.37
C LEU A 273 17.59 -27.63 -0.43
N SER A 274 17.24 -28.82 0.09
CA SER A 274 18.11 -29.59 0.99
C SER A 274 19.40 -30.07 0.34
N GLY A 275 19.36 -30.35 -0.96
CA GLY A 275 20.53 -30.74 -1.74
C GLY A 275 21.45 -29.58 -2.10
N SER A 276 21.06 -28.33 -1.82
CA SER A 276 21.89 -27.15 -2.14
C SER A 276 22.84 -26.83 -0.97
N SER A 277 24.12 -27.14 -1.16
CA SER A 277 25.18 -26.80 -0.20
C SER A 277 25.26 -25.29 0.07
N ASP A 278 25.08 -24.46 -0.96
CA ASP A 278 25.14 -23.00 -0.85
C ASP A 278 24.03 -22.42 0.04
N ILE A 279 22.81 -22.96 -0.05
CA ILE A 279 21.68 -22.53 0.78
C ILE A 279 21.91 -22.97 2.22
N CYS A 280 22.29 -24.23 2.42
CA CYS A 280 22.54 -24.77 3.75
C CYS A 280 23.72 -24.08 4.46
N ALA A 281 24.76 -23.70 3.70
CA ALA A 281 25.88 -22.91 4.22
C ALA A 281 25.47 -21.46 4.58
N ARG A 282 24.54 -20.87 3.82
CA ARG A 282 24.05 -19.51 4.05
C ARG A 282 23.03 -19.42 5.19
N TYR A 283 22.20 -20.44 5.35
CA TYR A 283 21.11 -20.51 6.31
C TYR A 283 21.15 -21.84 7.09
N PRO A 284 21.96 -21.94 8.15
CA PRO A 284 22.09 -23.17 8.92
C PRO A 284 20.84 -23.53 9.75
N TYR A 285 19.87 -22.63 9.94
CA TYR A 285 18.66 -22.89 10.72
C TYR A 285 17.40 -22.87 9.85
N SER A 286 16.48 -23.82 10.09
CA SER A 286 15.24 -24.00 9.34
C SER A 286 14.07 -24.36 10.25
N THR A 287 12.86 -23.93 9.88
CA THR A 287 11.60 -24.35 10.50
C THR A 287 11.28 -25.83 10.28
N HIS A 288 11.73 -26.42 9.17
CA HIS A 288 11.44 -27.82 8.81
C HIS A 288 12.73 -28.60 8.57
N GLY A 289 12.74 -29.88 8.95
CA GLY A 289 13.82 -30.81 8.69
C GLY A 289 13.83 -31.18 7.21
N LEU A 290 14.99 -31.03 6.56
CA LEU A 290 15.08 -31.23 5.11
C LEU A 290 15.44 -32.68 4.70
N VAL A 291 15.12 -33.67 5.54
CA VAL A 291 15.51 -35.10 5.36
C VAL A 291 14.28 -35.98 5.13
N ARG A 292 14.34 -36.90 4.17
CA ARG A 292 13.23 -37.78 3.73
C ARG A 292 12.51 -38.54 4.85
N ASP A 293 13.25 -39.02 5.86
CA ASP A 293 12.69 -39.87 6.92
C ASP A 293 11.90 -39.11 8.00
N SER A 294 12.06 -37.79 8.10
CA SER A 294 11.38 -36.95 9.11
C SER A 294 10.11 -36.26 8.60
N LEU A 295 9.83 -36.32 7.29
CA LEU A 295 8.63 -35.74 6.67
C LEU A 295 7.35 -36.58 6.87
N GLN A 296 7.46 -37.76 7.50
CA GLN A 296 6.31 -38.67 7.70
C GLN A 296 5.33 -38.25 8.81
N GLN A 297 5.58 -37.13 9.51
CA GLN A 297 4.73 -36.67 10.62
C GLN A 297 4.21 -35.24 10.43
N GLY A 298 3.30 -35.03 9.47
CA GLY A 298 2.40 -33.88 9.47
C GLY A 298 2.13 -33.22 8.11
N PRO A 299 1.14 -32.30 8.03
CA PRO A 299 0.81 -31.60 6.80
C PRO A 299 1.93 -30.65 6.36
N LEU A 300 2.25 -30.70 5.06
CA LEU A 300 3.34 -30.00 4.37
C LEU A 300 3.40 -28.48 4.62
N PRO A 301 4.60 -27.87 4.59
CA PRO A 301 4.74 -26.46 4.94
C PRO A 301 4.40 -25.51 3.80
N SER A 302 3.27 -24.81 3.91
CA SER A 302 3.02 -23.63 3.06
C SER A 302 3.99 -22.46 3.35
N ILE A 303 4.72 -22.50 4.48
CA ILE A 303 5.69 -21.47 4.88
C ILE A 303 6.98 -22.14 5.36
N LEU A 304 8.10 -21.77 4.75
CA LEU A 304 9.45 -22.16 5.17
C LEU A 304 10.24 -20.91 5.56
N ALA A 305 10.69 -20.82 6.81
CA ALA A 305 11.66 -19.83 7.22
C ALA A 305 13.06 -20.45 7.37
N LEU A 306 14.05 -19.77 6.78
CA LEU A 306 15.48 -20.08 6.80
C LEU A 306 16.22 -18.92 7.48
N SER A 307 17.19 -19.22 8.35
CA SER A 307 17.91 -18.18 9.10
C SER A 307 19.38 -18.50 9.32
N ARG A 308 20.17 -17.42 9.45
CA ARG A 308 21.54 -17.42 9.99
C ARG A 308 21.58 -17.60 11.50
N PHE A 309 20.53 -17.20 12.20
CA PHE A 309 20.47 -17.19 13.65
C PHE A 309 19.57 -18.32 14.17
N PRO A 310 19.87 -18.87 15.36
CA PRO A 310 19.00 -19.83 16.02
C PRO A 310 17.69 -19.17 16.47
N PHE A 311 16.58 -19.89 16.34
CA PHE A 311 15.26 -19.44 16.80
C PHE A 311 14.44 -20.61 17.35
N THR A 312 13.42 -20.32 18.14
CA THR A 312 12.31 -21.23 18.45
C THR A 312 11.08 -20.76 17.68
N TRP A 313 10.14 -21.64 17.35
CA TRP A 313 8.96 -21.19 16.62
C TRP A 313 7.69 -21.96 16.97
N ILE A 314 6.56 -21.30 16.70
CA ILE A 314 5.22 -21.86 16.83
C ILE A 314 4.50 -21.78 15.49
N ARG A 315 3.65 -22.78 15.22
CA ARG A 315 2.67 -22.75 14.14
C ARG A 315 1.33 -22.31 14.71
N VAL A 316 0.74 -21.27 14.11
CA VAL A 316 -0.56 -20.72 14.49
C VAL A 316 -1.55 -20.97 13.35
N HIS A 317 -2.66 -21.67 13.61
CA HIS A 317 -3.62 -22.10 12.57
C HIS A 317 -5.08 -22.18 13.08
N TRP A 318 -6.06 -22.41 12.19
CA TRP A 318 -7.50 -22.36 12.51
C TRP A 318 -8.25 -23.72 12.55
N ASP A 319 -7.87 -24.68 11.69
CA ASP A 319 -8.34 -26.08 11.65
C ASP A 319 -7.94 -26.77 10.32
N GLU A 320 -7.81 -25.99 9.24
CA GLU A 320 -7.44 -26.50 7.92
C GLU A 320 -5.93 -26.47 7.72
N ALA A 321 -5.39 -27.60 7.25
CA ALA A 321 -3.95 -27.87 7.10
C ALA A 321 -3.16 -26.84 6.26
N HIS A 322 -3.83 -25.95 5.53
CA HIS A 322 -3.19 -25.06 4.54
C HIS A 322 -3.18 -23.58 4.92
N ARG A 323 -3.87 -23.15 6.00
CA ARG A 323 -3.90 -21.75 6.45
C ARG A 323 -3.18 -21.62 7.80
N SER A 324 -1.91 -21.24 7.77
CA SER A 324 -1.11 -21.08 8.99
C SER A 324 -0.15 -19.91 8.95
N MET A 325 0.12 -19.36 10.13
CA MET A 325 1.17 -18.38 10.40
C MET A 325 2.31 -19.09 11.14
N ALA A 326 3.55 -18.83 10.76
CA ALA A 326 4.72 -19.25 11.53
C ALA A 326 5.23 -18.05 12.33
N VAL A 327 5.42 -18.20 13.64
CA VAL A 327 5.97 -17.15 14.50
C VAL A 327 7.30 -17.62 15.07
N LEU A 328 8.39 -16.97 14.67
CA LEU A 328 9.75 -17.26 15.08
C LEU A 328 10.17 -16.29 16.18
N GLU A 329 10.80 -16.82 17.22
CA GLU A 329 11.33 -16.10 18.37
C GLU A 329 12.85 -16.23 18.40
N PHE A 330 13.54 -15.11 18.24
CA PHE A 330 15.00 -15.02 18.24
C PHE A 330 15.49 -14.53 19.60
N HIS A 331 15.77 -15.47 20.51
CA HIS A 331 16.26 -15.20 21.87
C HIS A 331 17.69 -14.66 21.90
N THR A 332 18.46 -14.88 20.84
CA THR A 332 19.85 -14.43 20.74
C THR A 332 19.98 -13.02 20.18
N LEU A 333 18.92 -12.38 19.69
CA LEU A 333 19.00 -11.07 19.04
C LEU A 333 18.43 -9.95 19.92
N GLN A 334 19.28 -9.01 20.31
CA GLN A 334 18.89 -7.82 21.07
C GLN A 334 18.73 -6.61 20.14
N VAL A 335 17.49 -6.38 19.71
CA VAL A 335 17.15 -5.30 18.77
C VAL A 335 15.98 -4.44 19.26
N GLN A 336 15.66 -4.46 20.56
CA GLN A 336 14.61 -3.63 21.13
C GLN A 336 15.13 -2.24 21.52
N ARG A 337 14.28 -1.23 21.41
CA ARG A 337 14.53 0.11 22.00
C ARG A 337 14.30 0.10 23.51
N GLY A 338 15.29 0.57 24.25
CA GLY A 338 15.22 0.68 25.71
C GLY A 338 15.36 -0.67 26.42
N GLU A 339 15.33 -0.61 27.75
CA GLU A 339 15.31 -1.79 28.64
C GLU A 339 13.90 -2.00 29.20
N PRO A 340 13.43 -3.24 29.44
CA PRO A 340 14.14 -4.51 29.28
C PRO A 340 14.16 -5.04 27.84
N GLN A 341 15.28 -5.67 27.44
CA GLN A 341 15.41 -6.34 26.14
C GLN A 341 14.56 -7.64 26.05
N LYS A 342 13.66 -7.70 25.07
CA LYS A 342 12.85 -8.86 24.71
C LYS A 342 13.31 -9.46 23.37
N PRO A 343 13.05 -10.76 23.12
CA PRO A 343 13.43 -11.41 21.87
C PRO A 343 12.71 -10.78 20.67
N LEU A 344 13.43 -10.76 19.53
CA LEU A 344 12.85 -10.40 18.24
C LEU A 344 11.85 -11.45 17.78
N ILE A 345 10.67 -10.98 17.40
CA ILE A 345 9.61 -11.81 16.84
C ILE A 345 9.57 -11.58 15.33
N VAL A 346 9.68 -12.66 14.55
CA VAL A 346 9.47 -12.65 13.10
C VAL A 346 8.27 -13.54 12.78
N ALA A 347 7.16 -12.94 12.36
CA ALA A 347 5.97 -13.67 11.94
C ALA A 347 5.91 -13.77 10.41
N ALA A 348 5.66 -14.96 9.90
CA ALA A 348 5.45 -15.23 8.49
C ALA A 348 3.98 -15.58 8.24
N LEU A 349 3.34 -14.82 7.35
CA LEU A 349 1.91 -14.89 7.07
C LEU A 349 1.64 -15.15 5.59
N THR A 350 0.78 -16.12 5.28
CA THR A 350 0.22 -16.32 3.94
C THR A 350 -1.31 -16.29 4.04
N LEU A 351 -1.95 -15.43 3.24
CA LEU A 351 -3.40 -15.46 3.01
C LEU A 351 -3.65 -15.96 1.58
N THR A 352 -4.31 -17.10 1.44
CA THR A 352 -4.64 -17.69 0.14
C THR A 352 -5.90 -17.04 -0.45
N PRO A 353 -6.00 -16.96 -1.79
CA PRO A 353 -7.21 -16.49 -2.44
C PRO A 353 -8.32 -17.53 -2.29
N ASP A 354 -9.31 -17.27 -1.43
CA ASP A 354 -10.57 -18.04 -1.46
C ASP A 354 -11.19 -17.93 -2.86
N SER A 355 -11.64 -19.07 -3.41
CA SER A 355 -12.18 -19.21 -4.77
C SER A 355 -13.58 -18.62 -4.97
N ASP A 356 -14.18 -18.05 -3.92
CA ASP A 356 -15.54 -17.50 -3.93
C ASP A 356 -15.53 -15.98 -3.66
N ASP A 357 -16.45 -15.23 -4.29
CA ASP A 357 -16.63 -13.78 -4.14
C ASP A 357 -16.92 -13.31 -2.70
N GLU A 358 -17.17 -14.22 -1.75
CA GLU A 358 -17.33 -13.95 -0.30
C GLU A 358 -16.00 -13.66 0.45
N ALA A 359 -14.87 -13.53 -0.27
CA ALA A 359 -13.53 -13.62 0.31
C ALA A 359 -13.00 -12.38 1.07
N LEU A 360 -13.39 -11.14 0.72
CA LEU A 360 -12.72 -9.95 1.27
C LEU A 360 -13.04 -9.70 2.76
N ALA A 361 -14.27 -9.91 3.20
CA ALA A 361 -14.66 -9.76 4.61
C ALA A 361 -14.02 -10.85 5.50
N SER A 362 -14.02 -12.09 5.01
CA SER A 362 -13.34 -13.22 5.67
C SER A 362 -11.83 -12.98 5.81
N ARG A 363 -11.16 -12.52 4.74
CA ARG A 363 -9.72 -12.17 4.75
C ARG A 363 -9.40 -11.05 5.76
N ARG A 364 -10.23 -10.00 5.82
CA ARG A 364 -10.10 -8.90 6.80
C ARG A 364 -10.18 -9.44 8.22
N CYS A 365 -11.19 -10.25 8.51
CA CYS A 365 -11.35 -10.86 9.82
C CYS A 365 -10.15 -11.75 10.18
N GLN A 366 -9.63 -12.54 9.22
CA GLN A 366 -8.45 -13.37 9.40
C GLN A 366 -7.20 -12.55 9.72
N LEU A 367 -6.91 -11.52 8.93
CA LEU A 367 -5.76 -10.63 9.17
C LEU A 367 -5.88 -9.95 10.53
N GLN A 368 -7.05 -9.39 10.85
CA GLN A 368 -7.29 -8.72 12.14
C GLN A 368 -7.09 -9.69 13.31
N ARG A 369 -7.55 -10.94 13.22
CA ARG A 369 -7.37 -11.97 14.26
C ARG A 369 -5.89 -12.32 14.46
N LEU A 370 -5.14 -12.53 13.37
CA LEU A 370 -3.71 -12.85 13.46
C LEU A 370 -2.91 -11.72 14.08
N LEU A 371 -3.16 -10.47 13.65
CA LEU A 371 -2.49 -9.31 14.19
C LEU A 371 -2.87 -9.07 15.66
N SER A 372 -4.13 -9.30 16.02
CA SER A 372 -4.59 -9.26 17.43
C SER A 372 -3.90 -10.34 18.27
N HIS A 373 -3.74 -11.55 17.74
CA HIS A 373 -3.00 -12.62 18.41
C HIS A 373 -1.54 -12.25 18.66
N LEU A 374 -0.84 -11.71 17.64
CA LEU A 374 0.55 -11.25 17.79
C LEU A 374 0.67 -10.14 18.84
N THR A 375 -0.23 -9.16 18.80
CA THR A 375 -0.25 -8.02 19.73
C THR A 375 -0.52 -8.47 21.16
N SER A 376 -1.45 -9.42 21.34
CA SER A 376 -1.80 -9.96 22.66
C SER A 376 -0.74 -10.89 23.24
N LYS A 377 -0.09 -11.72 22.41
CA LYS A 377 0.88 -12.72 22.86
C LYS A 377 2.28 -12.15 23.04
N TYR A 378 2.67 -11.17 22.22
CA TYR A 378 3.99 -10.56 22.21
C TYR A 378 3.94 -9.04 22.46
N PRO A 379 3.34 -8.58 23.58
CA PRO A 379 3.25 -7.15 23.86
C PRO A 379 4.64 -6.56 24.09
N HIS A 380 4.91 -5.41 23.46
CA HIS A 380 6.18 -4.68 23.52
C HIS A 380 7.41 -5.38 22.92
N HIS A 381 7.27 -6.56 22.31
CA HIS A 381 8.40 -7.16 21.60
C HIS A 381 8.74 -6.37 20.33
N PRO A 382 10.02 -6.29 19.92
CA PRO A 382 10.36 -5.88 18.56
C PRO A 382 9.79 -6.91 17.58
N LEU A 383 8.99 -6.43 16.62
CA LEU A 383 8.21 -7.28 15.70
C LEU A 383 8.55 -6.97 14.24
N LEU A 384 8.76 -8.04 13.48
CA LEU A 384 8.82 -8.04 12.02
C LEU A 384 7.79 -9.02 11.47
N ILE A 385 7.05 -8.62 10.45
CA ILE A 385 6.08 -9.51 9.78
C ILE A 385 6.42 -9.57 8.30
N ALA A 386 6.63 -10.78 7.79
CA ALA A 386 6.75 -11.07 6.37
C ALA A 386 5.43 -11.68 5.88
N SER A 387 4.68 -10.95 5.06
CA SER A 387 3.35 -11.39 4.61
C SER A 387 3.24 -11.48 3.09
N HIS A 388 2.55 -12.51 2.62
CA HIS A 388 2.02 -12.63 1.26
C HIS A 388 0.49 -12.57 1.31
N LEU A 389 -0.07 -11.45 0.86
CA LEU A 389 -1.50 -11.15 0.89
C LEU A 389 -2.04 -11.15 -0.55
N ASN A 390 -2.57 -12.27 -1.01
CA ASN A 390 -3.12 -12.38 -2.35
C ASN A 390 -4.60 -11.92 -2.35
N THR A 391 -4.94 -10.91 -3.16
CA THR A 391 -6.32 -10.46 -3.39
C THR A 391 -6.75 -10.90 -4.79
N ASN A 392 -7.96 -11.45 -4.92
CA ASN A 392 -8.49 -11.87 -6.24
C ASN A 392 -8.47 -10.67 -7.22
N PRO A 393 -8.12 -10.88 -8.49
CA PRO A 393 -7.89 -9.79 -9.44
C PRO A 393 -9.17 -9.27 -10.13
N SER A 394 -10.32 -9.14 -9.45
CA SER A 394 -11.56 -8.68 -10.09
C SER A 394 -11.95 -7.23 -9.76
N GLU A 395 -12.10 -6.44 -10.84
CA GLU A 395 -12.61 -5.07 -11.00
C GLU A 395 -11.96 -3.88 -10.23
N ASP A 396 -11.73 -2.80 -10.99
CA ASP A 396 -10.77 -1.73 -10.73
C ASP A 396 -11.03 -0.82 -9.50
N GLU A 397 -12.29 -0.63 -9.08
CA GLU A 397 -12.65 0.33 -8.03
C GLU A 397 -12.80 -0.29 -6.64
N ILE A 398 -13.29 -1.54 -6.56
CA ILE A 398 -13.56 -2.27 -5.30
C ILE A 398 -12.24 -2.65 -4.60
N ASP A 399 -11.19 -2.94 -5.37
CA ASP A 399 -9.91 -3.40 -4.86
C ASP A 399 -9.07 -2.33 -4.15
N LEU A 400 -9.11 -1.06 -4.59
CA LEU A 400 -8.39 0.03 -3.93
C LEU A 400 -8.92 0.28 -2.52
N GLU A 401 -10.22 0.06 -2.31
CA GLU A 401 -10.85 0.17 -1.00
C GLU A 401 -10.44 -0.99 -0.10
N ALA A 402 -10.38 -2.21 -0.64
CA ALA A 402 -9.87 -3.38 0.08
C ALA A 402 -8.40 -3.20 0.53
N ASP A 403 -7.52 -2.67 -0.32
CA ASP A 403 -6.13 -2.40 0.04
C ASP A 403 -6.00 -1.32 1.13
N ASN A 404 -6.85 -0.29 1.09
CA ASN A 404 -6.91 0.75 2.10
C ASN A 404 -7.48 0.25 3.44
N GLU A 405 -8.43 -0.68 3.40
CA GLU A 405 -8.91 -1.37 4.60
C GLU A 405 -7.81 -2.22 5.23
N ILE A 406 -7.03 -2.97 4.44
CA ILE A 406 -5.84 -3.70 4.92
C ILE A 406 -4.86 -2.73 5.58
N HIS A 407 -4.58 -1.58 4.95
CA HIS A 407 -3.73 -0.55 5.53
C HIS A 407 -4.27 -0.02 6.87
N THR A 408 -5.60 0.14 6.97
CA THR A 408 -6.27 0.57 8.20
C THR A 408 -6.10 -0.46 9.31
N ILE A 409 -6.26 -1.76 9.01
CA ILE A 409 -6.05 -2.84 9.98
C ILE A 409 -4.58 -2.88 10.46
N ILE A 410 -3.62 -2.75 9.55
CA ILE A 410 -2.18 -2.67 9.86
C ILE A 410 -1.90 -1.49 10.79
N ARG A 411 -2.45 -0.31 10.50
CA ARG A 411 -2.31 0.89 11.32
C ARG A 411 -2.93 0.72 12.70
N GLN A 412 -4.11 0.12 12.81
CA GLN A 412 -4.77 -0.15 14.08
C GLN A 412 -3.96 -1.09 14.97
N ALA A 413 -3.12 -1.95 14.39
CA ALA A 413 -2.19 -2.83 15.08
C ALA A 413 -0.83 -2.16 15.42
N ASP A 414 -0.68 -0.84 15.25
CA ASP A 414 0.57 -0.09 15.42
C ASP A 414 1.75 -0.64 14.61
N LEU A 415 1.43 -1.17 13.42
CA LEU A 415 2.40 -1.66 12.46
C LEU A 415 2.60 -0.64 11.34
N LYS A 416 3.84 -0.53 10.87
CA LYS A 416 4.25 0.34 9.78
C LYS A 416 4.79 -0.47 8.62
N ASP A 417 4.41 -0.05 7.42
CA ASP A 417 4.88 -0.67 6.19
C ASP A 417 6.31 -0.23 5.86
N VAL A 418 7.23 -1.19 5.87
CA VAL A 418 8.67 -0.96 5.68
C VAL A 418 9.00 -0.45 4.28
N TRP A 419 8.25 -0.87 3.26
CA TRP A 419 8.43 -0.35 1.91
C TRP A 419 8.14 1.15 1.86
N LEU A 420 7.01 1.57 2.44
CA LEU A 420 6.61 2.97 2.46
C LEU A 420 7.62 3.81 3.26
N LEU A 421 8.02 3.34 4.45
CA LEU A 421 9.02 4.01 5.28
C LEU A 421 10.36 4.19 4.53
N SER A 422 10.83 3.17 3.83
CA SER A 422 12.09 3.23 3.06
C SER A 422 12.04 4.18 1.87
N ARG A 423 10.85 4.37 1.27
CA ARG A 423 10.64 5.32 0.17
C ARG A 423 10.61 6.75 0.65
N LEU A 424 9.80 7.04 1.67
CA LEU A 424 9.53 8.41 2.12
C LEU A 424 10.80 9.15 2.58
N GLY A 425 11.63 8.47 3.38
CA GLY A 425 12.86 9.02 3.96
C GLY A 425 14.09 8.93 3.04
N PRO A 426 15.25 9.48 3.47
CA PRO A 426 16.53 9.29 2.79
C PRO A 426 17.03 7.86 3.03
N GLY A 427 16.84 6.97 2.05
CA GLY A 427 17.26 5.57 2.09
C GLY A 427 17.42 5.01 0.68
N GLU A 428 18.11 3.88 0.55
CA GLU A 428 18.31 3.27 -0.77
C GLU A 428 17.07 2.44 -1.14
N SER A 429 16.34 2.85 -2.18
CA SER A 429 15.30 2.00 -2.76
C SER A 429 15.68 1.68 -4.19
N SER A 430 15.78 0.39 -4.52
CA SER A 430 16.22 -0.06 -5.84
C SER A 430 15.16 0.15 -6.94
N SER A 431 13.99 0.69 -6.59
CA SER A 431 12.85 0.88 -7.47
C SER A 431 12.92 2.17 -8.29
N LEU A 432 14.12 2.59 -8.71
CA LEU A 432 14.25 3.57 -9.78
C LEU A 432 13.87 2.85 -11.08
N ALA A 433 12.57 2.84 -11.39
CA ALA A 433 12.09 2.35 -12.68
C ALA A 433 12.84 3.06 -13.80
N THR A 434 13.39 2.31 -14.75
CA THR A 434 14.17 2.84 -15.87
C THR A 434 13.34 3.73 -16.80
N GLY A 435 12.01 3.63 -16.77
CA GLY A 435 11.06 4.53 -17.44
C GLY A 435 9.84 4.81 -16.56
N LEU A 436 9.20 5.96 -16.79
CA LEU A 436 7.89 6.26 -16.23
C LEU A 436 6.81 5.79 -17.20
N THR A 437 5.72 5.20 -16.69
CA THR A 437 4.56 4.80 -17.50
C THR A 437 3.99 6.01 -18.25
N PRO A 438 3.49 5.84 -19.49
CA PRO A 438 2.84 6.93 -20.21
C PRO A 438 1.73 7.60 -19.42
N ALA A 439 1.56 8.91 -19.60
CA ALA A 439 0.56 9.71 -18.89
C ALA A 439 -0.88 9.18 -19.10
N SER A 440 -1.18 8.65 -20.29
CA SER A 440 -2.47 8.03 -20.63
C SER A 440 -2.76 6.76 -19.83
N GLU A 441 -1.73 6.00 -19.47
CA GLU A 441 -1.80 4.71 -18.78
C GLU A 441 -1.63 4.83 -17.26
N LEU A 442 -1.60 6.05 -16.72
CA LEU A 442 -1.42 6.26 -15.29
C LEU A 442 -2.52 5.58 -14.46
N ARG A 443 -2.15 4.61 -13.64
CA ARG A 443 -3.09 3.89 -12.78
C ARG A 443 -2.59 3.98 -11.34
N GLU A 444 -3.49 4.35 -10.44
CA GLU A 444 -3.18 4.60 -9.03
C GLU A 444 -3.08 3.27 -8.29
N GLY A 445 -2.22 3.19 -7.28
CA GLY A 445 -2.02 2.02 -6.42
C GLY A 445 -1.11 0.92 -6.96
N GLU A 446 -0.47 1.09 -8.11
CA GLU A 446 0.40 0.07 -8.73
C GLU A 446 1.87 0.15 -8.28
N GLU A 447 2.26 1.25 -7.64
CA GLU A 447 3.64 1.50 -7.27
C GLU A 447 4.13 0.48 -6.22
N GLY A 448 5.32 -0.09 -6.46
CA GLY A 448 5.87 -1.12 -5.57
C GLY A 448 5.25 -2.51 -5.75
N ALA A 449 4.56 -2.75 -6.86
CA ALA A 449 4.02 -4.06 -7.22
C ALA A 449 5.06 -5.18 -7.11
N THR A 450 4.65 -6.26 -6.46
CA THR A 450 5.42 -7.51 -6.30
C THR A 450 4.81 -8.62 -7.17
N PHE A 451 3.72 -8.32 -7.86
CA PHE A 451 3.07 -9.11 -8.87
C PHE A 451 2.78 -8.17 -10.04
N ASP A 452 3.30 -8.47 -11.23
CA ASP A 452 3.19 -7.59 -12.39
C ASP A 452 3.03 -8.41 -13.67
N PRO A 453 1.79 -8.61 -14.14
CA PRO A 453 1.49 -9.34 -15.38
C PRO A 453 2.04 -8.68 -16.65
N SER A 454 2.34 -7.38 -16.62
CA SER A 454 2.88 -6.67 -17.80
C SER A 454 4.34 -7.00 -18.07
N THR A 455 5.11 -7.36 -17.02
CA THR A 455 6.54 -7.69 -17.12
C THR A 455 6.87 -9.14 -16.79
N ASN A 456 5.92 -9.89 -16.21
CA ASN A 456 6.09 -11.30 -15.83
C ASN A 456 5.12 -12.21 -16.57
N THR A 457 5.62 -13.04 -17.47
CA THR A 457 4.80 -14.00 -18.24
C THR A 457 4.20 -15.12 -17.39
N LEU A 458 4.73 -15.38 -16.18
CA LEU A 458 4.16 -16.38 -15.26
C LEU A 458 2.98 -15.84 -14.45
N ALA A 459 2.80 -14.52 -14.41
CA ALA A 459 1.66 -13.90 -13.73
C ALA A 459 0.43 -13.94 -14.66
N ALA A 460 -0.68 -14.49 -14.17
CA ALA A 460 -1.91 -14.68 -14.95
C ALA A 460 -3.05 -13.76 -14.44
N PRO A 461 -4.04 -13.41 -15.30
CA PRO A 461 -3.95 -13.20 -16.76
C PRO A 461 -3.23 -11.88 -17.11
N ALA A 462 -2.86 -11.68 -18.38
CA ALA A 462 -2.21 -10.44 -18.86
C ALA A 462 -3.04 -9.15 -18.63
N GLU A 463 -4.35 -9.29 -18.40
CA GLU A 463 -5.28 -8.21 -18.09
C GLU A 463 -5.28 -7.82 -16.60
N ALA A 464 -4.65 -8.61 -15.73
CA ALA A 464 -4.54 -8.29 -14.32
C ALA A 464 -3.55 -7.14 -14.10
N ARG A 465 -3.88 -6.28 -13.13
CA ARG A 465 -3.06 -5.10 -12.82
C ARG A 465 -1.87 -5.44 -11.93
N PRO A 466 -0.79 -4.65 -12.00
CA PRO A 466 0.30 -4.75 -11.03
C PRO A 466 -0.22 -4.54 -9.60
N ARG A 467 0.14 -5.45 -8.69
CA ARG A 467 -0.31 -5.44 -7.29
C ARG A 467 0.82 -5.74 -6.32
N ARG A 468 0.66 -5.25 -5.09
CA ARG A 468 1.64 -5.42 -4.01
C ARG A 468 1.15 -6.43 -2.96
N TYR A 469 1.39 -7.70 -3.24
CA TYR A 469 1.05 -8.81 -2.35
C TYR A 469 2.07 -9.05 -1.24
N HIS A 470 3.36 -8.84 -1.51
CA HIS A 470 4.40 -9.00 -0.49
C HIS A 470 4.60 -7.70 0.30
N ARG A 471 4.49 -7.83 1.63
CA ARG A 471 4.74 -6.73 2.57
C ARG A 471 5.65 -7.19 3.70
N ILE A 472 6.52 -6.28 4.12
CA ILE A 472 7.28 -6.41 5.36
C ILE A 472 6.76 -5.31 6.29
N LEU A 473 6.32 -5.69 7.49
CA LEU A 473 5.79 -4.75 8.49
C LEU A 473 6.68 -4.75 9.73
N THR A 474 6.69 -3.62 10.44
CA THR A 474 7.45 -3.47 11.70
C THR A 474 6.71 -2.57 12.70
N ASN A 475 6.97 -2.74 14.00
CA ASN A 475 6.43 -1.89 15.05
C ASN A 475 7.47 -0.88 15.58
N ALA A 476 7.02 0.04 16.44
CA ALA A 476 7.89 1.07 17.02
C ALA A 476 8.97 0.54 17.99
N ASN A 477 8.80 -0.69 18.50
CA ASN A 477 9.71 -1.29 19.48
C ASN A 477 11.05 -1.73 18.88
N LEU A 478 11.14 -1.86 17.55
CA LEU A 478 12.37 -2.21 16.85
C LEU A 478 13.38 -1.03 16.86
N ALA A 479 14.58 -1.27 17.39
CA ALA A 479 15.67 -0.30 17.42
C ALA A 479 16.24 -0.01 16.02
N LEU A 480 16.24 -1.02 15.15
CA LEU A 480 16.71 -0.89 13.78
C LEU A 480 15.62 -0.22 12.91
N LYS A 481 16.02 0.71 12.06
CA LYS A 481 15.12 1.39 11.11
C LYS A 481 15.34 0.85 9.69
N PRO A 482 14.31 0.83 8.84
CA PRO A 482 14.47 0.53 7.42
C PRO A 482 15.48 1.47 6.77
N ALA A 483 16.54 0.92 6.17
CA ALA A 483 17.62 1.66 5.54
C ALA A 483 17.65 1.46 4.02
N ALA A 484 17.37 0.24 3.58
CA ALA A 484 17.24 -0.06 2.15
C ALA A 484 16.13 -1.08 1.88
N TYR A 485 15.48 -0.95 0.72
CA TYR A 485 14.47 -1.89 0.24
C TYR A 485 14.65 -2.16 -1.24
N ASN A 486 14.60 -3.43 -1.63
CA ASN A 486 14.73 -3.83 -3.03
C ASN A 486 13.83 -5.02 -3.37
N LEU A 487 13.51 -5.12 -4.67
CA LEU A 487 12.91 -6.31 -5.26
C LEU A 487 14.01 -7.26 -5.76
N PHE A 488 13.72 -8.55 -5.83
CA PHE A 488 14.58 -9.56 -6.45
C PHE A 488 13.76 -10.62 -7.20
N GLY A 489 14.43 -11.47 -7.97
CA GLY A 489 13.79 -12.49 -8.80
C GLY A 489 13.24 -12.00 -10.13
N ARG A 490 13.59 -10.78 -10.56
CA ARG A 490 13.17 -10.14 -11.83
C ARG A 490 13.98 -10.59 -13.06
N SER A 491 14.90 -11.55 -12.91
CA SER A 491 15.66 -12.08 -14.04
C SER A 491 14.72 -12.87 -14.96
N LEU A 492 14.89 -12.67 -16.28
CA LEU A 492 14.14 -13.42 -17.29
C LEU A 492 14.96 -14.63 -17.77
N PRO A 493 14.35 -15.81 -17.99
CA PRO A 493 12.92 -16.11 -17.78
C PRO A 493 12.54 -16.09 -16.29
N ALA A 494 11.35 -15.56 -15.98
CA ALA A 494 10.86 -15.45 -14.61
C ALA A 494 10.70 -16.85 -13.98
N ALA A 495 11.08 -17.00 -12.72
CA ALA A 495 11.00 -18.28 -12.00
C ALA A 495 9.70 -18.41 -11.17
N SER A 496 9.12 -17.30 -10.74
CA SER A 496 7.89 -17.19 -9.95
C SER A 496 6.98 -16.11 -10.56
N PRO A 497 5.64 -16.22 -10.44
CA PRO A 497 4.71 -15.14 -10.76
C PRO A 497 4.90 -13.89 -9.88
N HIS A 498 5.60 -14.02 -8.75
CA HIS A 498 5.86 -12.95 -7.81
C HIS A 498 7.34 -12.55 -7.77
N TRP A 499 7.59 -11.28 -7.46
CA TRP A 499 8.90 -10.74 -7.15
C TRP A 499 9.14 -10.77 -5.63
N GLY A 500 10.32 -11.23 -5.24
CA GLY A 500 10.73 -11.24 -3.84
C GLY A 500 11.01 -9.84 -3.33
N VAL A 501 10.79 -9.63 -2.03
CA VAL A 501 11.03 -8.36 -1.34
C VAL A 501 12.13 -8.55 -0.30
N ARG A 502 13.01 -7.55 -0.18
CA ARG A 502 14.11 -7.54 0.78
C ARG A 502 14.19 -6.18 1.45
N CYS A 503 14.34 -6.18 2.77
CA CYS A 503 14.67 -4.97 3.52
C CYS A 503 15.92 -5.15 4.38
N LEU A 504 16.83 -4.17 4.29
CA LEU A 504 17.92 -3.95 5.22
C LEU A 504 17.45 -2.98 6.31
N PHE A 505 17.55 -3.41 7.55
CA PHE A 505 17.39 -2.58 8.73
C PHE A 505 18.77 -2.23 9.29
N SER A 506 18.97 -0.99 9.70
CA SER A 506 20.21 -0.54 10.34
C SER A 506 19.94 0.30 11.60
N ARG A 507 20.91 0.26 12.52
CA ARG A 507 20.92 1.15 13.69
C ARG A 507 21.35 2.54 13.25
N GLU A 508 20.54 3.56 13.54
CA GLU A 508 20.92 4.95 13.24
C GLU A 508 22.12 5.35 14.11
N SER A 509 23.17 5.89 13.50
CA SER A 509 24.42 6.31 14.16
C SER A 509 24.32 7.67 14.89
N GLY A 510 23.13 8.11 15.31
CA GLY A 510 22.92 9.42 15.92
C GLY A 510 21.72 9.46 16.88
N SER A 511 21.93 10.09 18.05
CA SER A 511 21.00 10.36 19.16
C SER A 511 19.51 10.30 18.80
N ASP A 512 18.70 9.59 19.61
CA ASP A 512 17.22 9.54 19.60
C ASP A 512 16.60 10.71 18.83
N GLN A 513 16.44 10.51 17.52
CA GLN A 513 15.83 11.50 16.65
C GLN A 513 14.33 11.39 16.86
N PRO A 514 13.62 12.48 17.21
CA PRO A 514 12.17 12.46 17.14
C PRO A 514 11.75 12.08 15.72
N GLY A 515 10.66 11.31 15.60
CA GLY A 515 10.16 10.87 14.30
C GLY A 515 9.89 12.04 13.35
N PRO A 516 9.77 11.81 12.03
CA PRO A 516 9.48 12.86 11.04
C PRO A 516 8.19 13.66 11.33
N GLU A 517 7.37 13.20 12.27
CA GLU A 517 6.12 13.81 12.73
C GLU A 517 6.33 14.97 13.72
N ALA A 518 7.50 15.07 14.37
CA ALA A 518 7.75 16.12 15.38
C ALA A 518 7.96 17.49 14.71
N GLY A 519 6.91 18.32 14.75
CA GLY A 519 6.90 19.67 14.17
C GLY A 519 6.18 19.79 12.82
N MET A 520 5.58 18.70 12.32
CA MET A 520 4.81 18.71 11.08
C MET A 520 3.43 19.37 11.30
N ILE A 521 3.02 20.27 10.40
CA ILE A 521 1.64 20.75 10.36
C ILE A 521 0.77 19.57 9.89
N PRO A 522 -0.21 19.12 10.68
CA PRO A 522 -0.98 17.92 10.34
C PRO A 522 -1.81 18.16 9.07
N ILE A 523 -1.73 17.21 8.13
CA ILE A 523 -2.49 17.23 6.89
C ILE A 523 -3.58 16.16 6.99
N HIS A 524 -4.84 16.61 7.11
CA HIS A 524 -5.97 15.70 7.23
C HIS A 524 -6.58 15.37 5.88
N VAL A 525 -6.70 14.07 5.59
CA VAL A 525 -7.29 13.54 4.35
C VAL A 525 -8.71 14.04 4.18
N CYS A 526 -9.03 14.51 2.99
CA CYS A 526 -10.35 14.99 2.63
C CYS A 526 -10.89 14.22 1.42
N LYS A 527 -11.70 13.18 1.68
CA LYS A 527 -12.30 12.33 0.63
C LYS A 527 -13.16 13.09 -0.37
N ALA A 528 -12.83 13.01 -1.66
CA ALA A 528 -13.63 13.60 -2.73
C ALA A 528 -15.04 12.99 -2.81
N GLN A 529 -15.97 13.70 -3.45
CA GLN A 529 -17.31 13.17 -3.72
C GLN A 529 -17.21 12.01 -4.71
N GLN A 530 -18.03 10.96 -4.54
CA GLN A 530 -17.93 9.71 -5.30
C GLN A 530 -17.90 9.92 -6.83
N PHE A 531 -18.72 10.84 -7.37
CA PHE A 531 -18.74 11.13 -8.81
C PHE A 531 -17.44 11.76 -9.36
N ILE A 532 -16.59 12.34 -8.50
CA ILE A 532 -15.28 12.90 -8.84
C ILE A 532 -14.17 11.86 -8.63
N GLN A 533 -14.43 10.78 -7.89
CA GLN A 533 -13.37 9.84 -7.51
C GLN A 533 -12.87 8.96 -8.67
N ALA A 534 -13.63 8.84 -9.76
CA ALA A 534 -13.24 8.06 -10.94
C ALA A 534 -12.04 8.68 -11.67
N THR A 535 -10.91 7.95 -11.70
CA THR A 535 -9.65 8.37 -12.31
C THR A 535 -9.80 8.66 -13.82
N ASP A 536 -10.62 7.87 -14.52
CA ASP A 536 -10.81 8.01 -15.97
C ASP A 536 -11.52 9.31 -16.35
N GLY A 537 -12.45 9.79 -15.52
CA GLY A 537 -13.11 11.08 -15.72
C GLY A 537 -12.11 12.25 -15.66
N MET A 538 -11.15 12.21 -14.73
CA MET A 538 -10.09 13.22 -14.63
C MET A 538 -9.14 13.19 -15.82
N LYS A 539 -8.73 12.00 -16.24
CA LYS A 539 -7.88 11.82 -17.42
C LYS A 539 -8.55 12.36 -18.66
N ALA A 540 -9.83 12.05 -18.88
CA ALA A 540 -10.61 12.56 -19.99
C ALA A 540 -10.66 14.10 -19.98
N ALA A 541 -10.89 14.72 -18.82
CA ALA A 541 -10.89 16.18 -18.68
C ALA A 541 -9.51 16.81 -19.00
N LEU A 542 -8.41 16.19 -18.55
CA LEU A 542 -7.05 16.63 -18.87
C LEU A 542 -6.73 16.46 -20.37
N ALA A 543 -7.15 15.35 -20.97
CA ALA A 543 -6.94 15.05 -22.39
C ALA A 543 -7.67 16.06 -23.29
N VAL A 544 -8.95 16.35 -23.01
CA VAL A 544 -9.75 17.35 -23.75
C VAL A 544 -9.10 18.74 -23.72
N ARG A 545 -8.42 19.07 -22.62
CA ARG A 545 -7.72 20.35 -22.46
C ARG A 545 -6.26 20.33 -22.93
N GLY A 546 -5.77 19.23 -23.49
CA GLY A 546 -4.40 19.11 -24.01
C GLY A 546 -3.30 19.04 -22.95
N TYR A 547 -3.64 18.66 -21.71
CA TYR A 547 -2.65 18.50 -20.62
C TYR A 547 -2.09 17.08 -20.50
N LEU A 548 -2.78 16.09 -21.07
CA LEU A 548 -2.35 14.70 -21.02
C LEU A 548 -1.70 14.30 -22.36
N PRO A 549 -0.38 14.04 -22.39
CA PRO A 549 0.29 13.54 -23.59
C PRO A 549 -0.28 12.21 -24.08
N THR A 550 -0.43 12.06 -25.39
CA THR A 550 -0.72 10.77 -26.02
C THR A 550 0.55 9.92 -26.13
N ARG A 551 0.38 8.61 -26.38
CA ARG A 551 1.53 7.72 -26.68
C ARG A 551 2.37 8.24 -27.86
N SER A 552 1.72 8.83 -28.87
CA SER A 552 2.41 9.40 -30.02
C SER A 552 3.24 10.62 -29.64
N ASP A 553 2.70 11.51 -28.81
CA ASP A 553 3.42 12.71 -28.34
C ASP A 553 4.67 12.32 -27.55
N GLU A 554 4.54 11.36 -26.63
CA GLU A 554 5.67 10.86 -25.84
C GLU A 554 6.71 10.16 -26.72
N GLN A 555 6.27 9.37 -27.70
CA GLN A 555 7.18 8.71 -28.65
C GLN A 555 7.97 9.73 -29.47
N GLN A 556 7.32 10.80 -29.94
CA GLN A 556 7.97 11.89 -30.67
C GLN A 556 8.99 12.63 -29.77
N GLN A 557 8.62 12.92 -28.51
CA GLN A 557 9.53 13.54 -27.54
C GLN A 557 10.77 12.68 -27.26
N TRP A 558 10.60 11.36 -27.11
CA TRP A 558 11.72 10.44 -26.93
C TRP A 558 12.57 10.28 -28.18
N GLN A 559 11.98 10.28 -29.38
CA GLN A 559 12.73 10.27 -30.64
C GLN A 559 13.61 11.51 -30.79
N ALA A 560 13.06 12.70 -30.50
CA ALA A 560 13.81 13.95 -30.52
C ALA A 560 14.93 13.98 -29.45
N PHE A 561 14.64 13.48 -28.25
CA PHE A 561 15.65 13.33 -27.20
C PHE A 561 16.79 12.39 -27.62
N ASN A 562 16.48 11.22 -28.17
CA ASN A 562 17.47 10.25 -28.63
C ASN A 562 18.32 10.80 -29.78
N LEU A 563 17.74 11.64 -30.64
CA LEU A 563 18.47 12.35 -31.69
C LEU A 563 19.45 13.37 -31.10
N LEU A 564 19.00 14.19 -30.15
CA LEU A 564 19.86 15.14 -29.43
C LEU A 564 21.01 14.43 -28.71
N GLU A 565 20.70 13.32 -28.02
CA GLU A 565 21.68 12.50 -27.32
C GLU A 565 22.71 11.92 -28.29
N ARG A 566 22.28 11.42 -29.45
CA ARG A 566 23.19 10.91 -30.49
C ARG A 566 24.12 12.00 -31.02
N VAL A 567 23.60 13.18 -31.36
CA VAL A 567 24.38 14.28 -31.95
C VAL A 567 25.43 14.82 -30.98
N ILE A 568 25.06 14.99 -29.71
CA ILE A 568 26.00 15.51 -28.70
C ILE A 568 26.89 14.41 -28.14
N GLY A 569 26.37 13.18 -28.04
CA GLY A 569 27.00 12.02 -27.41
C GLY A 569 28.07 11.31 -28.25
N CYS A 570 28.23 11.59 -29.55
CA CYS A 570 29.29 11.00 -30.38
C CYS A 570 30.71 11.26 -29.81
N GLN A 571 31.30 10.32 -29.07
CA GLN A 571 32.58 10.51 -28.36
C GLN A 571 33.82 10.36 -29.29
N PRO A 572 34.88 11.18 -29.14
CA PRO A 572 36.25 10.69 -29.27
C PRO A 572 36.59 9.83 -28.02
N THR A 573 37.39 8.79 -28.18
CA THR A 573 37.68 7.77 -27.15
C THR A 573 38.05 8.37 -25.77
N GLY A 574 37.30 8.03 -24.72
CA GLY A 574 37.70 8.19 -23.32
C GLY A 574 36.91 9.18 -22.43
N THR A 575 36.08 10.06 -22.99
CA THR A 575 35.21 10.94 -22.17
C THR A 575 33.84 10.31 -21.90
N GLN A 576 33.39 10.32 -20.64
CA GLN A 576 32.01 9.93 -20.30
C GLN A 576 31.13 11.18 -20.20
N LEU A 577 30.03 11.19 -20.95
CA LEU A 577 29.06 12.27 -21.03
C LEU A 577 27.67 11.65 -20.95
N SER A 578 26.83 12.16 -20.07
CA SER A 578 25.45 11.71 -19.90
C SER A 578 24.50 12.90 -20.06
N ILE A 579 23.51 12.77 -20.94
CA ILE A 579 22.45 13.77 -21.10
C ILE A 579 21.21 13.21 -20.43
N ILE A 580 20.68 13.95 -19.46
CA ILE A 580 19.63 13.45 -18.58
C ILE A 580 18.41 14.37 -18.67
N PRO A 581 17.23 13.87 -19.02
CA PRO A 581 16.00 14.65 -18.94
C PRO A 581 15.67 14.99 -17.48
N VAL A 582 15.38 16.25 -17.21
CA VAL A 582 15.03 16.79 -15.89
C VAL A 582 13.73 17.61 -15.97
N GLY A 583 13.36 18.28 -14.87
CA GLY A 583 12.18 19.13 -14.84
C GLY A 583 10.86 18.37 -15.02
N SER A 584 9.89 18.99 -15.68
CA SER A 584 8.56 18.40 -15.88
C SER A 584 8.60 17.12 -16.71
N PHE A 585 9.49 17.05 -17.71
CA PHE A 585 9.62 15.86 -18.55
C PHE A 585 10.23 14.70 -17.76
N GLY A 586 11.33 14.94 -17.02
CA GLY A 586 11.94 13.91 -16.17
C GLY A 586 11.00 13.38 -15.07
N LEU A 587 10.09 14.22 -14.57
CA LEU A 587 9.09 13.85 -13.54
C LEU A 587 7.79 13.26 -14.15
N GLY A 588 7.64 13.29 -15.48
CA GLY A 588 6.46 12.78 -16.19
C GLY A 588 5.22 13.67 -16.09
N VAL A 589 5.38 14.96 -15.76
CA VAL A 589 4.30 15.96 -15.69
C VAL A 589 4.40 17.00 -16.82
N SER A 590 5.09 16.65 -17.90
CA SER A 590 5.14 17.43 -19.14
C SER A 590 3.80 17.35 -19.88
N THR A 591 3.49 18.44 -20.57
CA THR A 591 2.37 18.54 -21.52
C THR A 591 2.93 18.51 -22.95
N PRO A 592 2.14 18.25 -24.00
CA PRO A 592 2.62 18.31 -25.38
C PRO A 592 3.30 19.65 -25.77
N SER A 593 2.87 20.76 -25.16
CA SER A 593 3.45 22.10 -25.38
C SER A 593 4.67 22.44 -24.51
N SER A 594 5.02 21.56 -23.56
CA SER A 594 6.13 21.78 -22.62
C SER A 594 7.48 21.69 -23.33
N HIS A 595 8.42 22.51 -22.89
CA HIS A 595 9.83 22.32 -23.21
C HIS A 595 10.38 21.06 -22.52
N VAL A 596 11.41 20.45 -23.11
CA VAL A 596 12.17 19.37 -22.49
C VAL A 596 13.45 19.95 -21.90
N ASP A 597 13.56 19.95 -20.57
CA ASP A 597 14.77 20.36 -19.87
C ASP A 597 15.74 19.18 -19.77
N CYS A 598 16.99 19.38 -20.19
CA CYS A 598 18.05 18.38 -20.15
C CYS A 598 19.25 18.92 -19.36
N LEU A 599 19.85 18.07 -18.53
CA LEU A 599 21.12 18.32 -17.86
C LEU A 599 22.18 17.41 -18.45
N CYS A 600 23.21 18.00 -19.05
CA CYS A 600 24.41 17.28 -19.47
C CYS A 600 25.44 17.27 -18.33
N VAL A 601 25.90 16.07 -17.96
CA VAL A 601 26.93 15.85 -16.94
C VAL A 601 28.16 15.21 -17.59
N ALA A 602 29.33 15.82 -17.42
CA ALA A 602 30.58 15.31 -17.98
C ALA A 602 31.81 15.77 -17.17
N SER A 603 32.99 15.31 -17.57
CA SER A 603 34.28 15.67 -16.95
C SER A 603 34.95 16.92 -17.55
N MET A 604 34.47 17.44 -18.69
CA MET A 604 35.11 18.56 -19.40
C MET A 604 34.73 19.93 -18.83
N SER A 605 35.47 20.98 -19.22
CA SER A 605 35.12 22.35 -18.83
C SER A 605 33.91 22.86 -19.61
N PRO A 606 33.08 23.77 -19.03
CA PRO A 606 31.92 24.31 -19.72
C PRO A 606 32.24 24.97 -21.07
N GLY A 607 33.37 25.68 -21.18
CA GLY A 607 33.80 26.33 -22.42
C GLY A 607 34.06 25.34 -23.55
N VAL A 608 34.74 24.23 -23.25
CA VAL A 608 35.00 23.15 -24.22
C VAL A 608 33.69 22.49 -24.63
N PHE A 609 32.84 22.13 -23.65
CA PHE A 609 31.54 21.51 -23.91
C PHE A 609 30.66 22.36 -24.84
N PHE A 610 30.42 23.64 -24.51
CA PHE A 610 29.50 24.45 -25.31
C PHE A 610 30.04 24.73 -26.72
N THR A 611 31.36 24.80 -26.89
CA THR A 611 31.98 24.95 -28.23
C THR A 611 31.76 23.69 -29.05
N MET A 612 32.09 22.52 -28.48
CA MET A 612 31.89 21.22 -29.11
C MET A 612 30.41 20.97 -29.44
N ALA A 613 29.50 21.17 -28.47
CA ALA A 613 28.07 20.95 -28.63
C ALA A 613 27.50 21.86 -29.73
N THR A 614 27.86 23.15 -29.74
CA THR A 614 27.40 24.07 -30.79
C THR A 614 27.92 23.67 -32.17
N GLN A 615 29.17 23.23 -32.30
CA GLN A 615 29.71 22.76 -33.57
C GLN A 615 28.97 21.52 -34.08
N ARG A 616 28.71 20.53 -33.21
CA ARG A 616 28.00 19.30 -33.56
C ARG A 616 26.53 19.55 -33.94
N LEU A 617 25.85 20.38 -33.16
CA LEU A 617 24.47 20.77 -33.46
C LEU A 617 24.36 21.49 -34.81
N LYS A 618 25.34 22.36 -35.13
CA LYS A 618 25.41 23.00 -36.45
C LYS A 618 25.70 22.02 -37.59
N SER A 619 26.57 21.04 -37.38
CA SER A 619 26.84 20.01 -38.42
C SER A 619 25.64 19.07 -38.63
N ALA A 620 24.81 18.86 -37.62
CA ALA A 620 23.60 18.04 -37.69
C ALA A 620 22.35 18.83 -38.10
N SER A 621 22.49 20.03 -38.69
CA SER A 621 21.34 20.85 -39.09
C SER A 621 20.43 20.16 -40.13
N THR A 622 20.96 19.16 -40.85
CA THR A 622 20.18 18.33 -41.79
C THR A 622 19.19 17.40 -41.11
N ASP A 623 19.35 17.13 -39.81
CA ASP A 623 18.51 16.23 -39.02
C ASP A 623 17.38 16.98 -38.28
N ASP A 624 17.01 18.17 -38.75
CA ASP A 624 15.99 19.05 -38.15
C ASP A 624 16.32 19.47 -36.70
N ILE A 625 17.55 19.97 -36.53
CA ILE A 625 18.07 20.49 -35.27
C ILE A 625 18.55 21.93 -35.45
N ALA A 626 18.10 22.84 -34.59
CA ALA A 626 18.48 24.23 -34.60
C ALA A 626 18.87 24.74 -33.20
N VAL A 627 19.97 25.49 -33.13
CA VAL A 627 20.33 26.26 -31.93
C VAL A 627 19.62 27.61 -31.98
N LEU A 628 18.63 27.81 -31.12
CA LEU A 628 17.84 29.05 -31.08
C LEU A 628 18.64 30.19 -30.43
N ARG A 629 19.18 29.94 -29.23
CA ARG A 629 20.03 30.92 -28.53
C ARG A 629 20.86 30.27 -27.42
N ARG A 630 21.90 31.01 -26.98
CA ARG A 630 22.68 30.70 -25.79
C ARG A 630 22.37 31.72 -24.70
N VAL A 631 21.87 31.25 -23.56
CA VAL A 631 21.46 32.07 -22.43
C VAL A 631 22.51 31.94 -21.32
N ARG A 632 22.97 33.07 -20.78
CA ARG A 632 23.82 33.12 -19.58
C ARG A 632 22.99 33.65 -18.42
N SER A 633 22.93 32.91 -17.32
CA SER A 633 22.18 33.25 -16.12
C SER A 633 23.04 33.09 -14.87
N ALA A 634 22.57 33.59 -13.73
CA ALA A 634 23.21 33.37 -12.43
C ALA A 634 23.28 31.88 -12.04
N SER A 635 22.41 31.04 -12.61
CA SER A 635 22.36 29.58 -12.44
C SER A 635 23.17 28.81 -13.49
N GLY A 636 23.94 29.49 -14.34
CA GLY A 636 24.81 28.86 -15.34
C GLY A 636 24.44 29.21 -16.78
N THR A 637 25.08 28.51 -17.72
CA THR A 637 24.84 28.67 -19.16
C THR A 637 23.89 27.60 -19.66
N MET A 638 22.93 27.99 -20.50
CA MET A 638 21.94 27.11 -21.12
C MET A 638 21.93 27.31 -22.65
N LEU A 639 21.71 26.24 -23.41
CA LEU A 639 21.37 26.31 -24.83
C LEU A 639 19.86 26.06 -25.00
N GLU A 640 19.19 26.95 -25.70
CA GLU A 640 17.82 26.71 -26.19
C GLU A 640 17.90 26.17 -27.61
N LEU A 641 17.28 25.01 -27.82
CA LEU A 641 17.35 24.24 -29.06
C LEU A 641 15.93 23.94 -29.55
N GLN A 642 15.79 23.70 -30.85
CA GLN A 642 14.63 23.07 -31.46
C GLN A 642 15.11 21.79 -32.15
N VAL A 643 14.44 20.67 -31.87
CA VAL A 643 14.74 19.35 -32.43
C VAL A 643 13.42 18.73 -32.84
N GLN A 644 13.18 18.50 -34.13
CA GLN A 644 11.94 17.89 -34.64
C GLN A 644 10.67 18.58 -34.10
N ASP A 645 10.66 19.92 -34.18
CA ASP A 645 9.63 20.83 -33.63
C ASP A 645 9.46 20.87 -32.10
N ILE A 646 10.31 20.15 -31.36
CA ILE A 646 10.28 20.12 -29.90
C ILE A 646 11.36 21.04 -29.36
N ARG A 647 10.99 21.88 -28.39
CA ARG A 647 11.90 22.84 -27.76
C ARG A 647 12.65 22.19 -26.59
N PHE A 648 13.98 22.27 -26.61
CA PHE A 648 14.86 21.75 -25.57
C PHE A 648 15.64 22.86 -24.87
N ASN A 649 15.83 22.70 -23.56
CA ASN A 649 16.73 23.52 -22.74
C ASN A 649 17.88 22.65 -22.25
N LEU A 650 19.09 22.83 -22.79
CA LEU A 650 20.26 22.05 -22.43
C LEU A 650 21.17 22.81 -21.47
N TRP A 651 21.21 22.33 -20.22
CA TRP A 651 22.11 22.78 -19.17
C TRP A 651 23.37 21.92 -19.10
N TYR A 652 24.43 22.44 -18.50
CA TYR A 652 25.70 21.73 -18.34
C TYR A 652 26.23 21.79 -16.91
N CYS A 653 26.69 20.65 -16.40
CA CYS A 653 27.33 20.52 -15.10
C CYS A 653 28.61 19.66 -15.19
N THR A 654 29.74 20.20 -14.74
CA THR A 654 30.98 19.44 -14.62
C THR A 654 30.97 18.61 -13.33
N ALA A 655 30.76 17.29 -13.43
CA ALA A 655 30.80 16.37 -12.30
C ALA A 655 31.34 14.99 -12.74
N PRO A 656 32.68 14.80 -12.75
CA PRO A 656 33.30 13.57 -13.26
C PRO A 656 32.87 12.29 -12.52
N SER A 657 32.79 12.35 -11.18
CA SER A 657 32.37 11.21 -10.35
C SER A 657 30.95 10.75 -10.65
N ILE A 658 30.05 11.70 -10.89
CA ILE A 658 28.66 11.42 -11.24
C ILE A 658 28.56 10.87 -12.67
N ALA A 659 29.21 11.52 -13.64
CA ALA A 659 29.24 11.06 -15.03
C ALA A 659 29.81 9.63 -15.16
N ALA A 660 30.83 9.30 -14.36
CA ALA A 660 31.52 8.01 -14.40
C ALA A 660 30.66 6.80 -13.99
N SER A 661 29.60 7.04 -13.21
CA SER A 661 28.84 5.98 -12.52
C SER A 661 27.33 6.20 -12.59
N TYR A 662 26.86 7.12 -13.44
CA TYR A 662 25.45 7.32 -13.70
C TYR A 662 24.89 6.11 -14.49
N PRO A 663 23.68 5.60 -14.18
CA PRO A 663 22.73 6.07 -13.16
C PRO A 663 22.94 5.49 -11.76
N GLU A 664 23.80 4.49 -11.58
CA GLU A 664 23.95 3.74 -10.32
C GLU A 664 24.40 4.61 -9.14
N VAL A 665 25.18 5.66 -9.37
CA VAL A 665 25.61 6.62 -8.35
C VAL A 665 24.43 7.28 -7.63
N MET A 666 23.27 7.44 -8.31
CA MET A 666 22.07 8.05 -7.72
C MET A 666 21.38 7.17 -6.68
N LYS A 667 21.74 5.89 -6.58
CA LYS A 667 21.24 4.99 -5.55
C LYS A 667 21.98 5.14 -4.22
N ARG A 668 23.18 5.74 -4.23
CA ARG A 668 24.06 5.88 -3.06
C ARG A 668 23.55 6.96 -2.10
N PRO A 669 23.87 6.89 -0.79
CA PRO A 669 23.45 7.89 0.18
C PRO A 669 24.10 9.25 -0.11
N SER A 670 23.47 10.33 0.36
CA SER A 670 23.99 11.70 0.21
C SER A 670 25.33 11.93 0.92
N SER A 671 25.73 11.04 1.84
CA SER A 671 27.04 11.05 2.50
C SER A 671 28.16 10.43 1.66
N ASP A 672 27.83 9.82 0.51
CA ASP A 672 28.84 9.21 -0.37
C ASP A 672 29.81 10.29 -0.90
N PRO A 673 31.13 10.02 -0.92
CA PRO A 673 32.13 10.95 -1.43
C PRO A 673 31.85 11.46 -2.85
N ALA A 674 31.12 10.71 -3.68
CA ALA A 674 30.72 11.14 -5.02
C ALA A 674 29.90 12.44 -5.03
N PHE A 675 29.19 12.76 -3.94
CA PHE A 675 28.39 13.97 -3.77
C PHE A 675 29.12 15.11 -3.04
N SER A 676 30.39 14.92 -2.65
CA SER A 676 31.23 15.95 -2.03
C SER A 676 31.75 16.94 -3.09
N LEU A 677 30.84 17.72 -3.67
CA LEU A 677 31.09 18.63 -4.78
C LEU A 677 31.04 20.11 -4.33
N PRO A 678 31.71 21.04 -5.05
CA PRO A 678 31.62 22.47 -4.74
C PRO A 678 30.17 22.99 -4.77
N PRO A 679 29.81 24.01 -3.95
CA PRO A 679 28.43 24.52 -3.88
C PRO A 679 27.86 24.98 -5.23
N GLN A 680 28.69 25.52 -6.12
CA GLN A 680 28.28 25.92 -7.47
C GLN A 680 27.93 24.70 -8.35
N THR A 681 28.73 23.63 -8.26
CA THR A 681 28.44 22.36 -8.96
C THR A 681 27.17 21.72 -8.40
N LEU A 682 26.99 21.73 -7.08
CA LEU A 682 25.76 21.24 -6.44
C LEU A 682 24.53 22.04 -6.88
N ALA A 683 24.65 23.36 -7.02
CA ALA A 683 23.56 24.18 -7.55
C ALA A 683 23.15 23.79 -8.98
N ASN A 684 24.12 23.46 -9.84
CA ASN A 684 23.85 23.00 -11.22
C ASN A 684 23.35 21.55 -11.27
N LEU A 685 23.75 20.72 -10.31
CA LEU A 685 23.33 19.31 -10.19
C LEU A 685 21.95 19.17 -9.50
N LYS A 686 21.51 20.21 -8.78
CA LYS A 686 20.27 20.23 -8.00
C LYS A 686 19.04 19.66 -8.74
N PRO A 687 18.77 20.01 -10.01
CA PRO A 687 17.62 19.44 -10.74
C PRO A 687 17.67 17.91 -10.84
N LEU A 688 18.86 17.33 -11.01
CA LEU A 688 19.06 15.89 -11.07
C LEU A 688 18.91 15.24 -9.69
N LEU A 689 19.48 15.85 -8.64
CA LEU A 689 19.38 15.35 -7.27
C LEU A 689 17.92 15.37 -6.77
N ASP A 690 17.22 16.49 -6.99
CA ASP A 690 15.80 16.62 -6.66
C ASP A 690 14.96 15.61 -7.45
N LEU A 691 15.16 15.48 -8.76
CA LEU A 691 14.43 14.51 -9.57
C LEU A 691 14.60 13.07 -9.07
N SER A 692 15.85 12.68 -8.79
CA SER A 692 16.20 11.34 -8.32
C SER A 692 15.53 11.03 -6.98
N TYR A 693 15.55 12.01 -6.07
CA TYR A 693 14.86 11.89 -4.79
C TYR A 693 13.34 11.80 -4.95
N LEU A 694 12.75 12.64 -5.80
CA LEU A 694 11.30 12.69 -6.03
C LEU A 694 10.78 11.37 -6.61
N ARG A 695 11.41 10.87 -7.69
CA ARG A 695 11.02 9.59 -8.32
C ARG A 695 11.12 8.42 -7.36
N ARG A 696 12.07 8.46 -6.42
CA ARG A 696 12.25 7.42 -5.39
C ARG A 696 11.23 7.54 -4.26
N SER A 697 10.92 8.76 -3.82
CA SER A 697 10.22 9.00 -2.55
C SER A 697 8.74 9.31 -2.64
N ILE A 698 8.23 9.68 -3.82
CA ILE A 698 6.79 9.83 -4.03
C ILE A 698 6.14 8.44 -3.94
N PRO A 699 5.15 8.23 -3.04
CA PRO A 699 4.57 6.91 -2.79
C PRO A 699 3.80 6.33 -3.97
N ASP A 700 3.10 7.19 -4.72
CA ASP A 700 2.34 6.82 -5.90
C ASP A 700 2.59 7.89 -6.98
N MET A 701 3.41 7.54 -7.97
CA MET A 701 3.76 8.44 -9.05
C MET A 701 2.58 8.73 -9.97
N ALA A 702 1.62 7.82 -10.14
CA ALA A 702 0.46 8.03 -10.99
C ALA A 702 -0.49 9.05 -10.36
N ALA A 703 -0.85 8.86 -9.09
CA ALA A 703 -1.71 9.77 -8.34
C ALA A 703 -1.08 11.17 -8.23
N PHE A 704 0.23 11.23 -7.96
CA PHE A 704 0.98 12.50 -7.93
C PHE A 704 0.95 13.21 -9.28
N ARG A 705 1.25 12.51 -10.39
CA ARG A 705 1.29 13.12 -11.73
C ARG A 705 -0.08 13.62 -12.17
N LEU A 706 -1.14 12.86 -11.92
CA LEU A 706 -2.52 13.28 -12.20
C LEU A 706 -2.90 14.52 -11.38
N ALA A 707 -2.64 14.51 -10.07
CA ALA A 707 -2.91 15.66 -9.21
C ALA A 707 -2.09 16.91 -9.62
N HIS A 708 -0.82 16.72 -10.02
CA HIS A 708 0.03 17.80 -10.51
C HIS A 708 -0.53 18.42 -11.78
N LEU A 709 -0.90 17.60 -12.78
CA LEU A 709 -1.48 18.08 -14.05
C LEU A 709 -2.81 18.80 -13.83
N LEU A 710 -3.66 18.31 -12.91
CA LEU A 710 -4.91 18.99 -12.54
C LEU A 710 -4.66 20.36 -11.90
N ILE A 711 -3.73 20.43 -10.95
CA ILE A 711 -3.36 21.70 -10.30
C ILE A 711 -2.72 22.63 -11.34
N ARG A 712 -1.87 22.12 -12.24
CA ARG A 712 -1.28 22.91 -13.33
C ARG A 712 -2.35 23.50 -14.23
N ALA A 713 -3.28 22.68 -14.73
CA ALA A 713 -4.40 23.14 -15.55
C ALA A 713 -5.26 24.18 -14.82
N TRP A 714 -5.48 24.00 -13.51
CA TRP A 714 -6.14 25.00 -12.67
C TRP A 714 -5.33 26.30 -12.59
N THR A 715 -4.03 26.25 -12.29
CA THR A 715 -3.18 27.46 -12.18
C THR A 715 -3.15 28.26 -13.47
N GLU A 716 -3.02 27.58 -14.62
CA GLU A 716 -3.01 28.23 -15.93
C GLU A 716 -4.37 28.87 -16.23
N SER A 717 -5.48 28.14 -16.00
CA SER A 717 -6.84 28.68 -16.20
C SER A 717 -7.19 29.87 -15.30
N ARG A 718 -6.49 30.05 -14.17
CA ARG A 718 -6.70 31.13 -13.21
C ARG A 718 -5.65 32.24 -13.34
N GLY A 719 -4.72 32.17 -14.30
CA GLY A 719 -3.64 33.14 -14.43
C GLY A 719 -2.71 33.17 -13.21
N LEU A 720 -2.51 32.01 -12.57
CA LEU A 720 -1.63 31.79 -11.41
C LEU A 720 -0.40 30.94 -11.78
N HIS A 721 -0.12 30.78 -13.07
CA HIS A 721 1.01 30.02 -13.57
C HIS A 721 2.09 30.96 -14.11
N GLY A 722 3.33 30.82 -13.63
CA GLY A 722 4.49 31.58 -14.10
C GLY A 722 5.41 32.04 -12.97
N SER A 723 6.40 31.21 -12.65
CA SER A 723 7.39 31.48 -11.59
C SER A 723 8.14 32.81 -11.75
N ARG A 724 8.41 33.23 -12.99
CA ARG A 724 9.06 34.50 -13.32
C ARG A 724 8.31 35.76 -12.88
N PHE A 725 7.02 35.63 -12.54
CA PHE A 725 6.12 36.75 -12.26
C PHE A 725 5.65 36.84 -10.80
N GLY A 726 6.10 35.97 -9.90
CA GLY A 726 5.48 35.91 -8.57
C GLY A 726 4.73 34.61 -8.30
N PHE A 727 4.31 33.91 -9.36
CA PHE A 727 3.27 32.88 -9.29
C PHE A 727 3.84 31.45 -9.20
N LEU A 728 2.95 30.47 -9.21
CA LEU A 728 3.33 29.06 -9.14
C LEU A 728 3.93 28.60 -10.48
N GLY A 729 5.06 27.91 -10.44
CA GLY A 729 5.59 27.14 -11.56
C GLY A 729 5.53 25.64 -11.27
N GLY A 730 6.00 24.82 -12.22
CA GLY A 730 5.99 23.37 -12.07
C GLY A 730 6.71 22.87 -10.80
N PHE A 731 7.86 23.46 -10.46
CA PHE A 731 8.59 23.13 -9.24
C PHE A 731 7.84 23.55 -7.97
N GLN A 732 7.25 24.75 -7.93
CA GLN A 732 6.48 25.23 -6.78
C GLN A 732 5.24 24.35 -6.52
N ILE A 733 4.55 23.92 -7.58
CA ILE A 733 3.44 22.95 -7.47
C ILE A 733 3.95 21.64 -6.84
N THR A 734 5.09 21.13 -7.31
CA THR A 734 5.71 19.92 -6.75
C THR A 734 6.07 20.09 -5.26
N SER A 735 6.67 21.22 -4.87
CA SER A 735 7.01 21.51 -3.46
C SER A 735 5.79 21.57 -2.55
N LEU A 736 4.65 22.05 -3.05
CA LEU A 736 3.38 22.07 -2.31
C LEU A 736 2.72 20.69 -2.25
N LEU A 737 2.84 19.91 -3.32
CA LEU A 737 2.10 18.65 -3.48
C LEU A 737 2.79 17.47 -2.78
N VAL A 738 4.12 17.40 -2.79
CA VAL A 738 4.87 16.27 -2.21
C VAL A 738 4.59 16.07 -0.71
N PRO A 739 4.59 17.10 0.16
CA PRO A 739 4.26 16.92 1.58
C PRO A 739 2.85 16.36 1.78
N VAL A 740 1.89 16.82 0.96
CA VAL A 740 0.51 16.32 0.96
C VAL A 740 0.51 14.83 0.59
N CYS A 741 1.06 14.44 -0.57
CA CYS A 741 1.08 13.04 -1.00
C CYS A 741 1.73 12.11 0.03
N LYS A 742 2.85 12.53 0.62
CA LYS A 742 3.57 11.72 1.61
C LYS A 742 2.81 11.58 2.94
N SER A 743 2.22 12.66 3.44
CA SER A 743 1.40 12.61 4.65
C SER A 743 0.17 11.72 4.46
N LEU A 744 -0.52 11.86 3.32
CA LEU A 744 -1.70 11.05 3.03
C LEU A 744 -1.38 9.57 2.87
N ALA A 745 -0.24 9.23 2.25
CA ALA A 745 0.19 7.83 2.11
C ALA A 745 0.49 7.19 3.48
N MET A 746 1.11 7.94 4.40
CA MET A 746 1.34 7.46 5.77
C MET A 746 0.04 7.21 6.54
N ASP A 747 -0.98 8.03 6.30
CA ASP A 747 -2.25 7.93 7.03
C ASP A 747 -3.20 6.87 6.45
N CYS A 748 -3.34 6.85 5.13
CA CYS A 748 -4.40 6.10 4.44
C CYS A 748 -3.90 4.95 3.55
N GLY A 749 -2.60 4.83 3.29
CA GLY A 749 -2.07 3.86 2.34
C GLY A 749 -2.16 4.38 0.91
N ILE A 750 -3.08 3.84 0.10
CA ILE A 750 -3.24 4.23 -1.30
C ILE A 750 -4.22 5.41 -1.40
N VAL A 751 -3.78 6.49 -2.04
CA VAL A 751 -4.53 7.75 -2.10
C VAL A 751 -4.80 8.13 -3.55
N ARG A 752 -6.08 8.34 -3.87
CA ARG A 752 -6.51 8.81 -5.19
C ARG A 752 -6.12 10.28 -5.40
N ALA A 753 -5.85 10.67 -6.64
CA ALA A 753 -5.53 12.02 -7.07
C ALA A 753 -6.65 12.99 -6.72
N SER A 754 -7.91 12.53 -6.77
CA SER A 754 -9.09 13.28 -6.34
C SER A 754 -9.03 13.71 -4.88
N ASP A 755 -8.69 12.77 -4.00
CA ASP A 755 -8.52 12.99 -2.56
C ASP A 755 -7.30 13.90 -2.31
N ILE A 756 -6.21 13.71 -3.05
CA ILE A 756 -5.00 14.57 -2.98
C ILE A 756 -5.35 16.01 -3.34
N VAL A 757 -6.01 16.25 -4.48
CA VAL A 757 -6.37 17.59 -4.95
C VAL A 757 -7.33 18.29 -3.98
N ARG A 758 -8.34 17.58 -3.47
CA ARG A 758 -9.26 18.16 -2.47
C ARG A 758 -8.54 18.51 -1.18
N THR A 759 -7.67 17.63 -0.71
CA THR A 759 -6.88 17.87 0.51
C THR A 759 -5.91 19.02 0.33
N PHE A 760 -5.25 19.11 -0.82
CA PHE A 760 -4.36 20.21 -1.20
C PHE A 760 -5.06 21.57 -1.05
N PHE A 761 -6.23 21.74 -1.67
CA PHE A 761 -6.94 23.03 -1.61
C PHE A 761 -7.42 23.34 -0.20
N LYS A 762 -7.99 22.36 0.51
CA LYS A 762 -8.47 22.58 1.88
C LYS A 762 -7.34 22.95 2.84
N HIS A 763 -6.21 22.26 2.75
CA HIS A 763 -5.04 22.51 3.58
C HIS A 763 -4.46 23.89 3.31
N TYR A 764 -4.18 24.22 2.05
CA TYR A 764 -3.54 25.49 1.70
C TYR A 764 -4.46 26.71 1.75
N ALA A 765 -5.79 26.52 1.74
CA ALA A 765 -6.74 27.60 2.02
C ALA A 765 -6.67 28.08 3.49
N GLY A 766 -6.38 27.18 4.43
CA GLY A 766 -6.21 27.49 5.86
C GLY A 766 -4.77 27.74 6.30
N PHE A 767 -3.81 27.67 5.39
CA PHE A 767 -2.37 27.76 5.70
C PHE A 767 -1.97 29.20 6.00
N LYS A 768 -1.23 29.42 7.10
CA LYS A 768 -0.80 30.77 7.48
C LYS A 768 0.49 31.15 6.76
N TRP A 769 0.35 31.58 5.51
CA TRP A 769 1.50 31.90 4.65
C TRP A 769 2.52 32.87 5.26
N GLY A 770 2.09 33.80 6.12
CA GLY A 770 2.97 34.75 6.82
C GLY A 770 3.76 34.19 8.02
N GLU A 771 3.35 33.04 8.57
CA GLU A 771 3.96 32.41 9.74
C GLU A 771 4.64 31.07 9.38
N ASP A 772 3.96 30.25 8.59
CA ASP A 772 4.34 28.88 8.31
C ASP A 772 5.22 28.70 7.06
N MET A 773 5.91 27.56 6.97
CA MET A 773 6.77 27.19 5.85
C MET A 773 6.33 25.86 5.26
N VAL A 774 6.37 25.74 3.94
CA VAL A 774 6.11 24.48 3.24
C VAL A 774 7.45 23.78 2.98
N TYR A 775 7.58 22.55 3.46
CA TYR A 775 8.74 21.71 3.24
C TYR A 775 8.35 20.24 3.33
N ASP A 776 9.22 19.36 2.82
CA ASP A 776 9.08 17.92 2.96
C ASP A 776 9.67 17.43 4.29
N PRO A 777 8.86 17.05 5.29
CA PRO A 777 9.34 16.64 6.61
C PRO A 777 10.05 15.28 6.59
N PHE A 778 9.81 14.45 5.56
CA PHE A 778 10.47 13.17 5.41
C PHE A 778 11.88 13.32 4.85
N TYR A 779 12.16 14.41 4.13
CA TYR A 779 13.51 14.79 3.72
C TYR A 779 14.22 15.58 4.82
N HIS A 780 13.60 16.66 5.29
CA HIS A 780 14.18 17.58 6.27
C HIS A 780 13.90 17.12 7.70
N LYS A 781 14.55 16.03 8.13
CA LYS A 781 14.45 15.53 9.52
C LYS A 781 14.77 16.61 10.56
N ARG A 782 15.70 17.53 10.23
CA ARG A 782 15.93 18.78 10.95
C ARG A 782 15.97 19.91 9.94
N LEU A 783 15.03 20.83 10.04
CA LEU A 783 14.97 21.96 9.12
C LEU A 783 16.02 23.01 9.51
N ALA A 784 17.17 22.98 8.84
CA ALA A 784 18.22 23.99 8.98
C ALA A 784 17.92 25.24 8.11
N TYR A 785 16.69 25.76 8.19
CA TYR A 785 16.25 26.95 7.46
C TYR A 785 15.61 27.94 8.42
N LEU A 786 16.06 29.19 8.37
CA LEU A 786 15.49 30.29 9.14
C LEU A 786 14.74 31.22 8.21
N ARG A 787 13.43 31.27 8.37
CA ARG A 787 12.56 32.20 7.64
C ARG A 787 12.90 33.64 7.98
N THR A 788 12.83 34.49 6.98
CA THR A 788 12.93 35.95 7.12
C THR A 788 11.56 36.62 6.88
N SER A 789 11.35 37.81 7.44
CA SER A 789 10.11 38.59 7.25
C SER A 789 9.89 39.06 5.82
N ARG A 790 10.89 38.92 4.94
CA ARG A 790 10.83 39.32 3.53
C ARG A 790 10.31 38.21 2.61
N GLU A 791 9.99 37.05 3.17
CA GLU A 791 9.53 35.87 2.42
C GLU A 791 8.03 35.70 2.63
N PRO A 792 7.17 36.26 1.74
CA PRO A 792 5.72 36.11 1.84
C PRO A 792 5.28 34.66 1.58
N LEU A 793 6.07 33.93 0.78
CA LEU A 793 5.88 32.53 0.46
C LEU A 793 7.19 31.79 0.73
N CYS A 794 7.15 30.78 1.60
CA CYS A 794 8.32 29.98 1.96
C CYS A 794 8.12 28.54 1.48
N LEU A 795 8.56 28.26 0.25
CA LEU A 795 8.44 26.95 -0.39
C LEU A 795 9.82 26.29 -0.51
N LEU A 796 10.14 25.42 0.43
CA LEU A 796 11.46 24.81 0.53
C LEU A 796 11.54 23.54 -0.34
N GLY A 797 12.55 23.51 -1.21
CA GLY A 797 12.94 22.31 -1.96
C GLY A 797 13.79 21.35 -1.11
N TRP A 798 14.38 20.36 -1.77
CA TRP A 798 15.14 19.28 -1.11
C TRP A 798 16.63 19.63 -1.00
N HIS A 799 17.35 19.66 -2.12
CA HIS A 799 18.81 19.86 -2.09
C HIS A 799 19.22 21.34 -2.05
N GLY A 800 20.25 21.66 -1.28
CA GLY A 800 20.88 22.99 -1.24
C GLY A 800 21.72 23.29 -2.49
N PRO A 801 22.35 24.49 -2.58
CA PRO A 801 22.46 25.51 -1.53
C PRO A 801 21.25 26.46 -1.43
N ARG A 802 20.34 26.48 -2.41
CA ARG A 802 19.17 27.37 -2.41
C ARG A 802 17.88 26.57 -2.17
N LEU A 803 17.34 26.65 -0.96
CA LEU A 803 16.17 25.88 -0.54
C LEU A 803 14.84 26.55 -0.90
N ASN A 804 14.65 27.84 -0.58
CA ASN A 804 13.39 28.52 -0.91
C ASN A 804 13.29 28.81 -2.41
N SER A 805 12.34 28.15 -3.07
CA SER A 805 12.07 28.23 -4.50
C SER A 805 11.17 29.41 -4.89
N ALA A 806 10.61 30.13 -3.92
CA ALA A 806 9.74 31.28 -4.15
C ALA A 806 10.52 32.61 -4.22
N VAL A 807 11.83 32.62 -3.93
CA VAL A 807 12.64 33.86 -3.86
C VAL A 807 12.79 34.55 -5.24
N TYR A 808 12.78 33.79 -6.33
CA TYR A 808 12.93 34.31 -7.71
C TYR A 808 11.68 34.97 -8.30
N SER A 809 10.59 34.94 -7.54
CA SER A 809 9.32 35.47 -7.94
C SER A 809 9.34 37.02 -8.07
N LEU A 810 10.40 37.66 -7.54
CA LEU A 810 10.58 39.11 -7.46
C LEU A 810 11.65 39.71 -8.40
N GLU A 811 12.34 38.91 -9.22
CA GLU A 811 13.46 39.41 -10.05
C GLU A 811 13.01 40.12 -11.35
N SER A 812 11.73 40.11 -11.70
CA SER A 812 11.23 40.83 -12.88
C SER A 812 10.76 42.26 -12.55
N ARG A 813 10.89 43.18 -13.52
CA ARG A 813 10.48 44.60 -13.38
C ARG A 813 8.98 44.76 -13.09
N LEU A 814 8.16 43.78 -13.46
CA LEU A 814 6.71 43.78 -13.26
C LEU A 814 6.31 43.55 -11.78
N PRO A 815 6.81 42.51 -11.08
CA PRO A 815 6.76 42.39 -9.62
C PRO A 815 7.29 43.62 -8.88
N ALA A 816 8.38 44.24 -9.35
CA ALA A 816 8.87 45.48 -8.76
C ALA A 816 7.86 46.64 -8.90
N LEU A 817 7.14 46.72 -10.02
CA LEU A 817 6.04 47.67 -10.23
C LEU A 817 4.84 47.36 -9.32
N LEU A 818 4.49 46.09 -9.14
CA LEU A 818 3.43 45.66 -8.20
C LEU A 818 3.80 45.97 -6.74
N LEU A 819 5.06 45.72 -6.33
CA LEU A 819 5.55 46.09 -4.99
C LEU A 819 5.61 47.60 -4.78
N GLY A 820 5.99 48.35 -5.83
CA GLY A 820 5.98 49.81 -5.81
C GLY A 820 4.57 50.37 -5.64
N SER A 821 3.57 49.79 -6.31
CA SER A 821 2.19 50.21 -6.16
C SER A 821 1.61 49.83 -4.79
N GLU A 822 1.97 48.68 -4.20
CA GLU A 822 1.55 48.36 -2.83
C GLU A 822 2.02 49.40 -1.81
N ARG A 823 3.22 49.97 -1.99
CA ARG A 823 3.75 51.02 -1.12
C ARG A 823 3.06 52.37 -1.34
N ASN A 824 2.75 52.69 -2.60
CA ASN A 824 2.25 54.01 -2.99
C ASN A 824 0.71 54.11 -2.95
N LEU A 825 -0.01 52.99 -3.11
CA LEU A 825 -1.46 52.88 -3.19
C LEU A 825 -1.95 51.71 -2.32
N PRO A 826 -1.81 51.77 -0.98
CA PRO A 826 -2.07 50.63 -0.10
C PRO A 826 -3.53 50.15 -0.10
N ILE A 827 -4.47 50.97 -0.57
CA ILE A 827 -5.91 50.69 -0.67
C ILE A 827 -6.26 49.97 -1.98
N VAL A 828 -5.38 49.99 -2.99
CA VAL A 828 -5.61 49.35 -4.29
C VAL A 828 -4.72 48.11 -4.42
N GLY A 829 -5.35 46.96 -4.57
CA GLY A 829 -4.68 45.74 -4.97
C GLY A 829 -4.55 45.65 -6.50
N MET A 830 -3.42 45.12 -6.97
CA MET A 830 -3.17 44.84 -8.38
C MET A 830 -2.98 43.34 -8.59
N ARG A 831 -3.47 42.80 -9.71
CA ARG A 831 -3.27 41.42 -10.12
C ARG A 831 -2.89 41.34 -11.59
N LEU A 832 -1.69 40.83 -11.87
CA LEU A 832 -1.20 40.60 -13.23
C LEU A 832 -1.78 39.31 -13.81
N TRP A 833 -2.26 39.35 -15.06
CA TRP A 833 -2.45 38.16 -15.89
C TRP A 833 -1.12 37.81 -16.57
N PRO A 834 -0.58 36.59 -16.36
CA PRO A 834 0.79 36.26 -16.77
C PRO A 834 0.97 36.09 -18.29
N ASP A 835 -0.10 35.83 -19.04
CA ASP A 835 -0.01 35.66 -20.49
C ASP A 835 0.19 36.99 -21.21
N ARG A 836 1.11 36.98 -22.17
CA ARG A 836 1.36 38.12 -23.04
C ARG A 836 0.37 38.08 -24.20
N LEU A 837 -0.47 39.11 -24.29
CA LEU A 837 -1.40 39.29 -25.39
C LEU A 837 -0.67 39.95 -26.55
N ILE A 838 -0.80 39.41 -27.77
CA ILE A 838 -0.22 40.00 -28.98
C ILE A 838 -1.38 40.49 -29.83
N LEU A 839 -1.41 41.79 -30.13
CA LEU A 839 -2.36 42.30 -31.12
C LEU A 839 -1.81 41.95 -32.51
N GLN A 840 -2.48 41.03 -33.19
CA GLN A 840 -2.22 40.80 -34.61
C GLN A 840 -2.84 41.99 -35.36
N GLN A 841 -2.03 43.01 -35.68
CA GLN A 841 -2.48 44.06 -36.57
C GLN A 841 -2.83 43.42 -37.92
N THR A 842 -4.07 43.58 -38.37
CA THR A 842 -4.51 43.25 -39.73
C THR A 842 -3.54 43.88 -40.71
N ALA A 843 -2.86 43.04 -41.49
CA ALA A 843 -1.88 43.47 -42.48
C ALA A 843 -2.48 44.55 -43.39
N SER A 844 -2.04 45.80 -43.21
CA SER A 844 -2.21 46.81 -44.24
C SER A 844 -1.45 46.36 -45.49
N GLN A 845 -2.08 46.47 -46.66
CA GLN A 845 -1.60 46.05 -47.99
C GLN A 845 -0.36 46.83 -48.48
N ASN A 846 0.74 46.85 -47.72
CA ASN A 846 2.00 47.46 -48.12
C ASN A 846 3.17 46.51 -47.81
N PRO A 847 3.86 45.96 -48.84
CA PRO A 847 4.89 44.93 -48.67
C PRO A 847 6.22 45.44 -48.08
N HIS A 848 6.27 46.67 -47.54
CA HIS A 848 7.48 47.29 -46.99
C HIS A 848 7.42 47.66 -45.50
N HIS A 849 6.32 47.40 -44.79
CA HIS A 849 6.29 47.61 -43.34
C HIS A 849 6.67 46.34 -42.58
N SER A 850 7.81 46.38 -41.90
CA SER A 850 8.15 45.47 -40.80
C SER A 850 7.06 45.56 -39.74
N GLY A 851 6.20 44.55 -39.63
CA GLY A 851 5.13 44.54 -38.64
C GLY A 851 5.70 44.70 -37.22
N GLU A 852 5.28 45.73 -36.50
CA GLU A 852 5.62 45.90 -35.09
C GLU A 852 4.84 44.88 -34.26
N TYR A 853 5.53 43.84 -33.77
CA TYR A 853 4.95 42.91 -32.80
C TYR A 853 4.87 43.57 -31.42
N THR A 854 3.80 44.33 -31.20
CA THR A 854 3.50 44.91 -29.89
C THR A 854 2.78 43.88 -29.02
N GLY A 855 3.32 43.63 -27.83
CA GLY A 855 2.72 42.71 -26.87
C GLY A 855 2.33 43.44 -25.58
N TYR A 856 1.18 43.08 -25.04
CA TYR A 856 0.52 43.74 -23.93
C TYR A 856 0.37 42.76 -22.74
N TYR A 857 0.35 43.31 -21.53
CA TYR A 857 0.02 42.59 -20.30
C TYR A 857 -1.25 43.19 -19.69
N LEU A 858 -2.12 42.34 -19.17
CA LEU A 858 -3.34 42.76 -18.48
C LEU A 858 -3.07 42.82 -16.96
N ILE A 859 -3.33 43.96 -16.34
CA ILE A 859 -3.24 44.12 -14.87
C ILE A 859 -4.62 44.54 -14.37
N GLY A 860 -5.28 43.66 -13.61
CA GLY A 860 -6.53 43.96 -12.92
C GLY A 860 -6.28 44.76 -11.65
N LEU A 861 -7.20 45.68 -11.32
CA LEU A 861 -7.16 46.51 -10.12
C LEU A 861 -8.38 46.18 -9.26
N TYR A 862 -8.23 46.18 -7.94
CA TYR A 862 -9.32 45.98 -6.98
C TYR A 862 -9.08 46.79 -5.72
N GLN A 863 -10.13 47.07 -4.94
CA GLN A 863 -10.01 47.76 -3.66
C GLN A 863 -9.76 46.75 -2.53
N ARG A 864 -8.75 47.00 -1.69
CA ARG A 864 -8.46 46.19 -0.51
C ARG A 864 -9.44 46.55 0.61
N GLY A 865 -10.18 45.57 1.12
CA GLY A 865 -11.16 45.76 2.20
C GLY A 865 -12.61 45.51 1.79
N ASP A 866 -12.92 45.51 0.49
CA ASP A 866 -14.14 44.89 0.00
C ASP A 866 -13.93 43.38 0.08
N SER A 867 -14.39 42.78 1.17
CA SER A 867 -14.57 41.34 1.23
C SER A 867 -15.36 40.93 -0.01
N LEU A 868 -14.81 40.03 -0.82
CA LEU A 868 -15.59 39.11 -1.62
C LEU A 868 -16.43 38.26 -0.64
N SER A 869 -17.45 38.87 -0.04
CA SER A 869 -18.48 38.17 0.71
C SER A 869 -19.25 37.34 -0.30
N ASP A 870 -19.11 36.01 -0.22
CA ASP A 870 -20.12 35.01 -0.54
C ASP A 870 -21.21 35.41 -1.56
N GLN A 871 -20.82 35.86 -2.75
CA GLN A 871 -21.68 35.65 -3.90
C GLN A 871 -21.47 34.21 -4.31
N GLN A 872 -22.33 33.33 -3.78
CA GLN A 872 -22.63 32.05 -4.41
C GLN A 872 -22.67 32.26 -5.92
N PRO A 873 -22.01 31.42 -6.73
CA PRO A 873 -22.20 31.49 -8.17
C PRO A 873 -23.68 31.23 -8.43
N GLN A 874 -24.43 32.29 -8.77
CA GLN A 874 -25.74 32.13 -9.34
C GLN A 874 -25.55 31.29 -10.60
N ASP A 875 -26.28 30.18 -10.64
CA ASP A 875 -26.48 29.30 -11.78
C ASP A 875 -26.44 30.06 -13.11
N LEU A 876 -25.35 29.89 -13.86
CA LEU A 876 -25.27 30.22 -15.29
C LEU A 876 -26.00 29.14 -16.11
N SER A 877 -27.21 28.76 -15.69
CA SER A 877 -28.06 27.75 -16.32
C SER A 877 -29.42 28.30 -16.73
N ALA A 878 -29.53 29.54 -17.19
CA ALA A 878 -30.71 29.98 -17.92
C ALA A 878 -30.46 31.28 -18.71
N THR A 879 -30.18 31.17 -20.01
CA THR A 879 -30.86 31.89 -21.11
C THR A 879 -30.07 31.78 -22.41
N THR A 880 -30.15 30.63 -23.08
CA THR A 880 -30.05 30.56 -24.55
C THR A 880 -31.46 30.62 -25.12
N LYS A 881 -31.96 31.83 -25.39
CA LYS A 881 -33.08 31.98 -26.32
C LYS A 881 -32.55 31.72 -27.73
N PRO A 882 -33.17 30.83 -28.53
CA PRO A 882 -32.75 30.63 -29.91
C PRO A 882 -33.10 31.88 -30.72
N ALA A 883 -32.12 32.40 -31.46
CA ALA A 883 -32.32 33.47 -32.42
C ALA A 883 -33.23 32.99 -33.55
N ALA A 884 -34.34 33.70 -33.75
CA ALA A 884 -35.25 33.48 -34.86
C ALA A 884 -34.53 33.75 -36.19
N THR A 885 -34.63 32.79 -37.09
CA THR A 885 -34.21 32.84 -38.49
C THR A 885 -35.03 33.89 -39.25
N SER A 886 -34.40 35.00 -39.61
CA SER A 886 -34.92 35.90 -40.65
C SER A 886 -34.56 35.35 -42.03
N GLN A 887 -35.57 34.94 -42.80
CA GLN A 887 -35.44 34.66 -44.24
C GLN A 887 -34.96 35.91 -45.00
N PRO A 888 -34.11 35.76 -46.04
CA PRO A 888 -33.79 36.87 -46.93
C PRO A 888 -34.93 37.04 -47.95
N SER A 889 -35.38 38.30 -48.11
CA SER A 889 -36.27 38.71 -49.17
C SER A 889 -35.49 38.88 -50.48
N LYS A 890 -35.93 38.10 -51.49
CA LYS A 890 -35.64 38.13 -52.94
C LYS A 890 -34.26 37.70 -53.42
#